data_AF-A0A5D2EI01-F1
#
_entry.id   AF-A0A5D2EI01-F1
#
_cell.length_a   1.000
_cell.length_b   1.000
_cell.length_c   1.000
_cell.angle_alpha   90.00
_cell.angle_beta   90.00
_cell.angle_gamma   90.00
#
_symmetry.space_group_name_H-M   'P 1'
#
loop_
_entity.id
_entity.type
_entity.pdbx_description
1 polymer ?
#
loop_
_entity_poly.entity_id
_entity_poly.type
_entity_poly.pdbx_seq_one_letter_code
_entity_poly.pdbx_strand_id
1 'polypeptide(L)'
;MDNNPHQNPYPYHHGYPPPNQDPYAPPPYQYPYNSPQYPPALHMYPPPAHALAAAPIDYGHSHSYSGPIPYQYSHPIPPNSSQPAPQYHGSFQYGSTFNPYQQSLSGHYPPPKSNPQSSSTYQQPAQYPPQSSSSYQQPGQYTPPESNSELLSTHISFSGHNQQDSTSSLAANTGSASPLYPRLDHQLSNSELLSTHNSFSGHNRQDSTSSLAANSGSASPAYPLLDHQFSNMHLSGSHPSAPASPLAPLGPPLAAATSTPDYASESSNWEGLSLGRADSANHSTFSHNHSFNGSQKGQGMQIVPFQKGSLRVLLLHGNLDIWVLEANNLPNMDMFHRTLGDMFANFSSNISKKVGGRSDEKITSDPYVTIAVAGAVIGRTFVISNNENPVWMQHFNVPVAHHAAEVQFVVKDSDILGSDIIGVVAIPVEQIYAGGKIEGTYPVLNAAGKPCKPGAVLKLSIQYTPMEKLSFYHQGVGAGPEYVGVPGTYFPLRKGGKVTLYQDAHVPDGCLPNIKLDQGIHFVQGKCWTDMFDAIRQARRLVYITGWSVWHKVRLVRDVAPASDCTLGDILRSKSQEGVRVLLLLWDDPTSRSILGYKTEGIMATHDEETRSFFKHSSVQVLLCPRIAGKKHSWVKQKEVGTIYTHHQKTVIVDADAGNNHRKIIAFVGGLDLCDGRYDNPDHVLFRTLQTYHKDDYHNPTYTGSTVGCPREPWHDMHSKIDGPAAYDVLVNFEERWLKAAKPHGLKKLKKPFDDALLRIERIPDIMGVSDFTENENDPERWHVQIFRSIDSNSVKGFPKDPKDATSKNLVCGKNVLIDMSIHTAYVKAIRAAQHFIYIENQYFLGSSYNWSSYKNLGADNLIPMEIALKIASKIKANERFAAYVVIPMWPEGVPTGAATQRILYWQNKTMSMMYETIYRALVEAGLDSTFVPEDFLNFYCLGNRELDGYQPPVDESPKAANTPEALSRKSRRFMIYVHSKGMIVDDEFIIVGSANINQRSMEGTRDTEIAMGAYQPQHTWAAKRSSPLGQINGYRMSLWAEHVGVVEDCFARPESLECVRRINQMAKLNWRQFAAEEVTEMRGHLLKYPVEVDPKGKVKPLPGSESFPDTGGSVVGSFIGIQENLTI
;
A
#
# COMPACT_ATOMS: atom_id res chain seq x y z
N MET A 1 -28.12 28.59 46.63
CA MET A 1 -28.61 28.71 48.02
C MET A 1 -28.53 27.35 48.67
N ASP A 2 -28.01 27.33 49.88
CA ASP A 2 -28.52 26.59 51.03
C ASP A 2 -28.36 25.05 51.12
N ASN A 3 -27.36 24.68 51.95
CA ASN A 3 -27.51 23.91 53.20
C ASN A 3 -27.53 22.36 53.21
N ASN A 4 -26.39 21.84 53.70
CA ASN A 4 -26.20 20.68 54.60
C ASN A 4 -27.04 20.87 55.92
N PRO A 5 -27.24 19.89 56.87
CA PRO A 5 -26.16 19.04 57.42
C PRO A 5 -26.50 17.67 58.12
N HIS A 6 -25.44 16.98 58.57
CA HIS A 6 -25.39 16.01 59.71
C HIS A 6 -26.15 14.66 59.59
N GLN A 7 -25.92 13.61 60.40
CA GLN A 7 -25.25 13.50 61.73
C GLN A 7 -24.49 12.16 61.94
N ASN A 8 -23.78 11.98 63.06
CA ASN A 8 -22.92 10.83 63.40
C ASN A 8 -22.97 10.53 64.92
N PRO A 9 -22.85 9.27 65.40
CA PRO A 9 -22.20 9.02 66.70
C PRO A 9 -21.29 7.76 66.79
N TYR A 10 -20.32 7.84 67.71
CA TYR A 10 -19.39 6.80 68.23
C TYR A 10 -19.75 6.50 69.72
N PRO A 11 -19.30 5.41 70.42
CA PRO A 11 -17.95 5.40 71.05
C PRO A 11 -17.29 4.06 71.56
N TYR A 12 -15.99 4.14 71.92
CA TYR A 12 -15.15 3.26 72.80
C TYR A 12 -14.87 1.77 72.39
N HIS A 13 -13.80 1.06 72.84
CA HIS A 13 -12.78 1.26 73.91
C HIS A 13 -11.33 0.80 73.51
N HIS A 14 -10.38 0.64 74.48
CA HIS A 14 -8.91 0.47 74.28
C HIS A 14 -8.32 -0.93 74.66
N GLY A 15 -7.09 -1.27 74.21
CA GLY A 15 -6.20 -2.28 74.84
C GLY A 15 -4.96 -2.75 74.03
N TYR A 16 -3.80 -2.99 74.69
CA TYR A 16 -2.54 -3.58 74.14
C TYR A 16 -2.23 -4.96 74.80
N PRO A 17 -1.41 -5.85 74.18
CA PRO A 17 -0.06 -6.14 74.75
C PRO A 17 1.05 -6.63 73.75
N PRO A 18 2.35 -6.65 74.17
CA PRO A 18 3.52 -7.33 73.53
C PRO A 18 3.96 -8.58 74.37
N PRO A 19 5.21 -9.15 74.37
CA PRO A 19 6.45 -8.96 73.55
C PRO A 19 7.24 -10.25 73.11
N ASN A 20 8.39 -10.07 72.44
CA ASN A 20 9.64 -10.88 72.37
C ASN A 20 9.66 -12.43 72.20
N GLN A 21 10.46 -12.93 71.24
CA GLN A 21 11.84 -13.43 71.48
C GLN A 21 12.60 -13.79 70.18
N ASP A 22 13.94 -13.75 70.25
CA ASP A 22 14.93 -14.17 69.23
C ASP A 22 16.04 -14.94 69.98
N PRO A 23 16.46 -16.12 69.48
CA PRO A 23 17.90 -16.27 69.24
C PRO A 23 18.27 -17.17 68.05
N TYR A 24 19.19 -16.69 67.18
CA TYR A 24 20.51 -17.34 66.99
C TYR A 24 21.47 -16.49 66.11
N ALA A 25 22.34 -15.72 66.79
CA ALA A 25 23.64 -15.21 66.32
C ALA A 25 24.72 -15.82 67.27
N PRO A 26 26.06 -15.74 67.05
CA PRO A 26 26.87 -14.76 66.28
C PRO A 26 27.91 -15.50 65.35
N PRO A 27 29.09 -14.98 64.91
CA PRO A 27 29.72 -13.66 65.10
C PRO A 27 30.19 -12.93 63.80
N PRO A 28 30.65 -11.66 63.89
CA PRO A 28 30.83 -10.78 62.73
C PRO A 28 32.29 -10.53 62.33
N TYR A 29 32.50 -9.98 61.13
CA TYR A 29 33.72 -9.21 60.81
C TYR A 29 33.44 -7.91 60.05
N GLN A 30 34.40 -6.99 60.16
CA GLN A 30 34.27 -5.57 59.88
C GLN A 30 34.43 -5.24 58.38
N TYR A 31 33.78 -4.15 57.94
CA TYR A 31 34.23 -3.38 56.77
C TYR A 31 34.64 -1.96 57.23
N PRO A 32 35.90 -1.54 57.00
CA PRO A 32 36.36 -0.20 57.37
C PRO A 32 35.97 0.84 56.31
N TYR A 33 35.97 2.11 56.72
CA TYR A 33 36.10 3.23 55.79
C TYR A 33 37.40 3.12 54.99
N ASN A 34 37.34 3.35 53.67
CA ASN A 34 38.30 4.24 53.00
C ASN A 34 37.86 4.58 51.58
N SER A 35 37.75 5.87 51.28
CA SER A 35 37.73 6.37 49.91
C SER A 35 39.18 6.60 49.44
N PRO A 36 39.56 6.13 48.24
CA PRO A 36 40.63 6.76 47.47
C PRO A 36 40.04 7.80 46.52
N GLN A 37 40.62 8.99 46.51
CA GLN A 37 40.42 9.97 45.43
C GLN A 37 41.12 9.44 44.17
N TYR A 38 40.49 9.59 42.99
CA TYR A 38 41.22 9.43 41.72
C TYR A 38 41.79 10.80 41.28
N PRO A 39 43.10 10.91 41.03
CA PRO A 39 43.75 12.17 40.67
C PRO A 39 43.57 12.52 39.16
N PRO A 40 43.78 13.79 38.77
CA PRO A 40 43.68 14.22 37.38
C PRO A 40 44.98 14.00 36.58
N ALA A 41 44.85 13.69 35.28
CA ALA A 41 45.96 13.73 34.33
C ALA A 41 45.51 14.06 32.90
N LEU A 42 46.32 14.87 32.20
CA LEU A 42 46.27 15.11 30.74
C LEU A 42 46.79 13.84 30.00
N HIS A 43 46.57 13.59 28.71
CA HIS A 43 46.89 14.44 27.56
C HIS A 43 46.20 14.00 26.25
N MET A 44 46.26 14.86 25.22
CA MET A 44 45.85 14.57 23.84
C MET A 44 46.78 13.57 23.14
N TYR A 45 46.24 12.77 22.20
CA TYR A 45 46.94 12.32 20.98
C TYR A 45 46.01 12.45 19.75
N PRO A 46 46.53 12.62 18.51
CA PRO A 46 45.78 13.22 17.39
C PRO A 46 45.23 12.21 16.37
N PRO A 47 44.36 12.65 15.42
CA PRO A 47 43.94 11.83 14.28
C PRO A 47 45.06 11.66 13.24
N PRO A 48 45.01 10.59 12.41
CA PRO A 48 45.97 10.39 11.33
C PRO A 48 45.73 11.39 10.19
N ALA A 49 46.79 12.10 9.78
CA ALA A 49 46.77 12.99 8.62
C ALA A 49 47.98 12.70 7.73
N HIS A 50 47.74 12.50 6.43
CA HIS A 50 48.78 12.51 5.40
C HIS A 50 48.29 13.29 4.18
N ALA A 51 49.13 14.18 3.67
CA ALA A 51 48.90 14.99 2.48
C ALA A 51 50.26 15.40 1.88
N LEU A 52 50.21 15.91 0.64
CA LEU A 52 51.29 16.62 -0.09
C LEU A 52 52.48 15.78 -0.61
N ALA A 53 52.29 15.26 -1.83
CA ALA A 53 52.90 15.76 -3.09
C ALA A 53 54.43 15.77 -3.34
N ALA A 54 54.72 15.70 -4.65
CA ALA A 54 55.98 16.01 -5.38
C ALA A 54 57.06 14.90 -5.52
N ALA A 55 57.69 14.91 -6.70
CA ALA A 55 58.81 14.05 -7.14
C ALA A 55 60.16 14.85 -7.04
N PRO A 56 61.36 14.46 -7.57
CA PRO A 56 61.62 13.82 -8.88
C PRO A 56 62.84 12.85 -8.97
N ILE A 57 63.26 12.50 -10.20
CA ILE A 57 64.53 11.85 -10.65
C ILE A 57 64.66 10.35 -10.26
N ASP A 58 64.52 9.35 -11.14
CA ASP A 58 65.08 9.05 -12.49
C ASP A 58 66.45 8.35 -12.49
N TYR A 59 66.51 7.12 -13.03
CA TYR A 59 67.67 6.56 -13.73
C TYR A 59 67.34 5.23 -14.46
N GLY A 60 67.40 5.25 -15.79
CA GLY A 60 68.20 4.26 -16.54
C GLY A 60 67.55 2.98 -17.10
N HIS A 61 67.64 2.87 -18.43
CA HIS A 61 67.71 1.65 -19.26
C HIS A 61 66.45 0.78 -19.51
N SER A 62 66.23 0.19 -20.70
CA SER A 62 66.59 0.56 -22.09
C SER A 62 66.01 -0.47 -23.09
N HIS A 63 65.53 -0.03 -24.26
CA HIS A 63 65.24 -0.85 -25.47
C HIS A 63 64.12 -1.93 -25.33
N SER A 64 63.46 -2.42 -26.39
CA SER A 64 63.27 -1.96 -27.78
C SER A 64 62.03 -2.61 -28.43
N TYR A 65 61.71 -2.20 -29.66
CA TYR A 65 60.57 -2.60 -30.50
C TYR A 65 60.38 -4.11 -30.80
N SER A 66 59.17 -4.41 -31.32
CA SER A 66 58.76 -5.54 -32.20
C SER A 66 58.52 -6.95 -31.63
N GLY A 67 57.45 -7.60 -32.11
CA GLY A 67 57.24 -9.07 -32.10
C GLY A 67 57.58 -9.67 -33.48
N PRO A 68 56.88 -10.71 -34.02
CA PRO A 68 55.75 -11.49 -33.44
C PRO A 68 55.78 -13.04 -33.69
N ILE A 69 54.98 -13.83 -32.94
CA ILE A 69 54.48 -15.20 -33.32
C ILE A 69 55.62 -16.29 -33.45
N PRO A 70 55.39 -17.60 -33.76
CA PRO A 70 54.47 -18.65 -33.26
C PRO A 70 55.20 -19.70 -32.35
N TYR A 71 54.59 -20.87 -32.06
CA TYR A 71 55.35 -22.14 -31.83
C TYR A 71 54.60 -23.44 -32.24
N GLN A 72 55.38 -24.49 -32.53
CA GLN A 72 55.01 -25.91 -32.79
C GLN A 72 56.02 -26.81 -32.01
N TYR A 73 56.16 -28.15 -32.06
CA TYR A 73 55.81 -29.31 -32.93
C TYR A 73 55.96 -30.60 -32.04
N SER A 74 55.82 -31.89 -32.41
CA SER A 74 55.44 -32.70 -33.59
C SER A 74 55.06 -34.15 -33.12
N HIS A 75 54.92 -35.13 -34.03
CA HIS A 75 54.74 -36.56 -33.72
C HIS A 75 56.09 -37.34 -33.59
N PRO A 76 56.10 -38.66 -33.26
CA PRO A 76 55.80 -39.74 -34.25
C PRO A 76 54.91 -40.91 -33.71
N ILE A 77 53.84 -41.33 -34.41
CA ILE A 77 53.68 -42.48 -35.37
C ILE A 77 53.07 -43.77 -34.75
N PRO A 78 51.87 -44.24 -35.21
CA PRO A 78 51.14 -45.45 -34.73
C PRO A 78 51.21 -46.65 -35.73
N PRO A 79 50.57 -47.80 -35.44
CA PRO A 79 49.48 -48.27 -36.34
C PRO A 79 48.33 -49.15 -35.73
N ASN A 80 47.18 -49.18 -36.43
CA ASN A 80 46.20 -50.28 -36.65
C ASN A 80 45.41 -50.95 -35.48
N SER A 81 44.14 -51.38 -35.62
CA SER A 81 43.05 -51.34 -36.67
C SER A 81 41.78 -52.04 -36.09
N SER A 82 40.52 -52.03 -36.56
CA SER A 82 39.69 -51.39 -37.64
C SER A 82 38.19 -51.71 -37.32
N GLN A 83 37.19 -50.81 -37.44
CA GLN A 83 36.23 -50.60 -38.56
C GLN A 83 35.42 -51.82 -39.10
N PRO A 84 34.18 -51.65 -39.67
CA PRO A 84 33.51 -50.41 -40.17
C PRO A 84 32.05 -50.14 -39.67
N ALA A 85 31.31 -49.23 -40.34
CA ALA A 85 29.95 -48.69 -40.02
C ALA A 85 28.87 -49.17 -41.06
N PRO A 86 27.70 -48.52 -41.43
CA PRO A 86 27.13 -47.18 -41.12
C PRO A 86 25.56 -47.02 -40.94
N GLN A 87 25.13 -45.78 -40.61
CA GLN A 87 23.89 -45.03 -40.96
C GLN A 87 22.46 -45.68 -41.03
N TYR A 88 21.43 -45.04 -40.42
CA TYR A 88 20.42 -44.17 -41.12
C TYR A 88 19.38 -43.51 -40.17
N HIS A 89 18.50 -42.64 -40.73
CA HIS A 89 17.38 -41.92 -40.08
C HIS A 89 16.19 -42.81 -39.67
N GLY A 90 15.35 -42.33 -38.72
CA GLY A 90 13.97 -42.79 -38.55
C GLY A 90 13.19 -42.07 -37.43
N SER A 91 12.01 -41.52 -37.72
CA SER A 91 11.16 -40.81 -36.74
C SER A 91 9.66 -41.03 -36.99
N PHE A 92 9.00 -41.83 -36.13
CA PHE A 92 7.54 -41.98 -35.99
C PHE A 92 7.25 -42.22 -34.50
N GLN A 93 6.28 -41.60 -33.81
CA GLN A 93 4.83 -41.40 -34.01
C GLN A 93 3.94 -42.64 -33.83
N TYR A 94 3.09 -42.53 -32.79
CA TYR A 94 1.69 -42.97 -32.61
C TYR A 94 1.10 -44.17 -33.39
N GLY A 95 0.36 -45.00 -32.66
CA GLY A 95 -0.59 -46.01 -33.18
C GLY A 95 -0.37 -47.37 -32.51
N SER A 96 -1.10 -47.80 -31.46
CA SER A 96 -2.55 -48.06 -31.31
C SER A 96 -2.92 -49.53 -31.56
N THR A 97 -3.24 -50.24 -30.47
CA THR A 97 -4.23 -51.35 -30.34
C THR A 97 -4.36 -52.40 -31.45
N PHE A 98 -4.32 -53.70 -31.08
CA PHE A 98 -5.55 -54.50 -30.98
C PHE A 98 -5.39 -55.79 -30.14
N ASN A 99 -6.54 -56.31 -29.69
CA ASN A 99 -6.76 -57.54 -28.91
C ASN A 99 -7.02 -58.73 -29.89
N PRO A 100 -7.44 -59.98 -29.49
CA PRO A 100 -7.64 -60.56 -28.15
C PRO A 100 -7.06 -62.00 -27.98
N TYR A 101 -7.29 -62.64 -26.82
CA TYR A 101 -8.01 -63.94 -26.72
C TYR A 101 -8.48 -64.20 -25.28
N GLN A 102 -9.38 -65.19 -25.09
CA GLN A 102 -10.18 -65.40 -23.87
C GLN A 102 -9.65 -66.54 -22.98
N GLN A 103 -9.84 -66.45 -21.66
CA GLN A 103 -10.65 -67.40 -20.85
C GLN A 103 -10.80 -66.92 -19.39
N SER A 104 -11.65 -67.58 -18.59
CA SER A 104 -12.18 -67.08 -17.30
C SER A 104 -12.06 -68.09 -16.15
N LEU A 105 -12.02 -67.61 -14.89
CA LEU A 105 -12.88 -68.06 -13.77
C LEU A 105 -12.55 -67.44 -12.37
N SER A 106 -13.62 -66.97 -11.72
CA SER A 106 -13.93 -66.67 -10.29
C SER A 106 -12.97 -66.93 -9.10
N GLY A 107 -12.99 -66.01 -8.11
CA GLY A 107 -12.68 -66.21 -6.66
C GLY A 107 -11.91 -65.03 -6.02
N HIS A 108 -12.42 -64.08 -5.22
CA HIS A 108 -13.13 -64.02 -3.91
C HIS A 108 -12.28 -64.25 -2.62
N TYR A 109 -12.40 -63.27 -1.68
CA TYR A 109 -12.08 -63.29 -0.23
C TYR A 109 -10.61 -63.04 0.26
N PRO A 110 -10.35 -62.65 1.54
CA PRO A 110 -9.65 -61.37 1.82
C PRO A 110 -8.38 -61.52 2.75
N PRO A 111 -7.83 -60.48 3.44
CA PRO A 111 -6.42 -60.46 3.88
C PRO A 111 -6.12 -61.08 5.26
N PRO A 112 -4.84 -61.45 5.53
CA PRO A 112 -4.39 -61.92 6.84
C PRO A 112 -3.90 -60.80 7.77
N LYS A 113 -4.17 -60.95 9.08
CA LYS A 113 -3.37 -60.38 10.17
C LYS A 113 -2.59 -61.51 10.85
N SER A 114 -1.37 -61.25 11.31
CA SER A 114 -0.68 -62.15 12.25
C SER A 114 0.33 -61.41 13.13
N ASN A 115 0.21 -61.59 14.45
CA ASN A 115 1.16 -61.15 15.47
C ASN A 115 1.07 -62.17 16.64
N PRO A 116 2.18 -62.69 17.16
CA PRO A 116 2.41 -62.66 18.63
C PRO A 116 3.93 -62.45 18.96
N GLN A 117 4.42 -62.15 20.17
CA GLN A 117 4.21 -62.67 21.54
C GLN A 117 4.67 -61.59 22.58
N SER A 118 3.91 -61.21 23.64
CA SER A 118 3.85 -61.72 25.05
C SER A 118 5.14 -61.53 25.91
N SER A 119 5.15 -61.21 27.23
CA SER A 119 4.13 -60.88 28.29
C SER A 119 4.85 -60.62 29.66
N SER A 120 4.35 -59.94 30.71
CA SER A 120 3.13 -59.12 30.94
C SER A 120 3.37 -57.90 31.91
N THR A 121 3.11 -57.79 33.24
CA THR A 121 2.52 -58.68 34.28
C THR A 121 1.97 -57.93 35.55
N TYR A 122 0.68 -57.56 35.60
CA TYR A 122 -0.21 -57.37 36.80
C TYR A 122 0.06 -56.21 37.82
N GLN A 123 -0.91 -55.75 38.66
CA GLN A 123 -2.23 -56.28 39.11
C GLN A 123 -3.44 -55.31 38.94
N GLN A 124 -4.67 -55.83 39.10
CA GLN A 124 -5.98 -55.12 39.13
C GLN A 124 -7.02 -55.89 39.99
N PRO A 125 -8.12 -55.26 40.46
CA PRO A 125 -9.54 -55.62 40.15
C PRO A 125 -10.47 -54.35 40.07
N ALA A 126 -11.81 -54.29 39.91
CA ALA A 126 -12.96 -55.05 39.31
C ALA A 126 -14.15 -54.01 39.23
N GLN A 127 -15.36 -54.10 38.62
CA GLN A 127 -16.37 -55.13 38.25
C GLN A 127 -17.15 -55.76 39.45
N TYR A 128 -18.49 -55.98 39.50
CA TYR A 128 -19.74 -55.69 38.72
C TYR A 128 -20.97 -56.15 39.62
N PRO A 129 -22.30 -56.14 39.28
CA PRO A 129 -23.18 -55.50 38.26
C PRO A 129 -24.42 -54.74 38.90
N PRO A 130 -25.55 -54.38 38.21
CA PRO A 130 -26.68 -53.57 38.77
C PRO A 130 -28.09 -54.25 38.85
N GLN A 131 -29.08 -53.64 39.56
CA GLN A 131 -30.54 -53.96 39.52
C GLN A 131 -31.48 -52.76 39.90
N SER A 132 -32.80 -52.98 40.09
CA SER A 132 -33.89 -52.02 39.70
C SER A 132 -35.07 -51.77 40.69
N SER A 133 -35.85 -50.69 40.44
CA SER A 133 -37.17 -50.30 41.03
C SER A 133 -37.16 -49.85 42.50
N SER A 134 -38.12 -49.07 43.06
CA SER A 134 -39.48 -48.58 42.69
C SER A 134 -39.79 -47.26 43.48
N SER A 135 -40.90 -46.48 43.42
CA SER A 135 -42.06 -46.24 42.50
C SER A 135 -42.90 -45.03 43.00
N TYR A 136 -43.80 -44.47 42.15
CA TYR A 136 -44.84 -43.43 42.45
C TYR A 136 -44.36 -41.97 42.69
N GLN A 137 -45.14 -40.90 42.41
CA GLN A 137 -46.52 -40.76 41.90
C GLN A 137 -46.71 -39.48 41.02
N GLN A 138 -47.74 -39.44 40.15
CA GLN A 138 -48.26 -38.21 39.50
C GLN A 138 -49.63 -37.81 40.08
N PRO A 139 -50.02 -36.52 40.02
CA PRO A 139 -50.88 -35.99 38.94
C PRO A 139 -50.38 -34.63 38.39
N GLY A 140 -50.94 -34.00 37.34
CA GLY A 140 -52.04 -34.36 36.42
C GLY A 140 -52.32 -33.19 35.44
N GLN A 141 -53.02 -33.42 34.32
CA GLN A 141 -53.36 -32.38 33.32
C GLN A 141 -54.54 -31.49 33.77
N TYR A 142 -54.57 -30.21 33.39
CA TYR A 142 -55.83 -29.45 33.23
C TYR A 142 -55.70 -28.19 32.35
N THR A 143 -56.66 -28.00 31.44
CA THR A 143 -57.03 -26.79 30.68
C THR A 143 -58.48 -26.96 30.17
N PRO A 144 -59.20 -25.91 29.73
CA PRO A 144 -59.25 -24.52 30.17
C PRO A 144 -60.55 -24.27 30.99
N PRO A 145 -61.07 -23.02 31.07
CA PRO A 145 -62.32 -22.72 30.34
C PRO A 145 -62.37 -21.35 29.65
N GLU A 146 -63.42 -21.11 28.84
CA GLU A 146 -63.63 -19.93 27.98
C GLU A 146 -64.81 -19.03 28.45
N SER A 147 -65.31 -18.16 27.55
CA SER A 147 -66.50 -17.28 27.64
C SER A 147 -66.32 -16.02 28.49
N ASN A 148 -66.80 -14.81 28.12
CA ASN A 148 -67.69 -14.29 27.06
C ASN A 148 -67.20 -12.86 26.68
N SER A 149 -67.61 -12.13 25.65
CA SER A 149 -68.21 -12.29 24.31
C SER A 149 -68.79 -10.89 23.94
N GLU A 150 -68.72 -10.46 22.67
CA GLU A 150 -69.53 -9.33 22.09
C GLU A 150 -69.20 -7.87 22.50
N LEU A 151 -69.45 -6.80 21.72
CA LEU A 151 -69.80 -6.63 20.29
C LEU A 151 -69.48 -5.19 19.75
N LEU A 152 -69.26 -5.08 18.43
CA LEU A 152 -69.47 -3.95 17.49
C LEU A 152 -69.30 -2.43 17.84
N SER A 153 -68.59 -1.74 16.91
CA SER A 153 -69.02 -0.54 16.14
C SER A 153 -68.54 0.92 16.43
N THR A 154 -67.69 1.41 15.51
CA THR A 154 -67.78 2.68 14.73
C THR A 154 -67.50 4.10 15.30
N HIS A 155 -67.14 5.01 14.36
CA HIS A 155 -67.18 6.48 14.33
C HIS A 155 -66.03 7.37 14.90
N ILE A 156 -65.07 7.67 14.01
CA ILE A 156 -64.67 9.01 13.52
C ILE A 156 -65.20 10.25 14.30
N SER A 157 -64.33 11.14 14.81
CA SER A 157 -64.31 12.60 14.49
C SER A 157 -63.28 13.48 15.24
N PHE A 158 -62.82 14.49 14.50
CA PHE A 158 -61.94 15.66 14.73
C PHE A 158 -61.98 16.49 16.06
N SER A 159 -60.97 17.39 16.15
CA SER A 159 -60.85 18.64 16.96
C SER A 159 -60.41 18.50 18.44
N GLY A 160 -59.77 19.50 19.08
CA GLY A 160 -59.15 20.76 18.59
C GLY A 160 -59.08 21.88 19.64
N HIS A 161 -57.99 22.69 19.68
CA HIS A 161 -57.74 23.85 20.58
C HIS A 161 -57.63 23.51 22.10
N ASN A 162 -57.05 24.30 23.03
CA ASN A 162 -56.24 25.56 23.07
C ASN A 162 -55.42 25.57 24.42
N GLN A 163 -54.66 26.56 24.94
CA GLN A 163 -54.35 27.99 24.66
C GLN A 163 -53.04 28.44 25.38
N GLN A 164 -52.64 29.72 25.20
CA GLN A 164 -51.79 30.56 26.10
C GLN A 164 -50.26 30.26 26.22
N ASP A 165 -49.35 31.23 26.41
CA ASP A 165 -49.52 32.70 26.61
C ASP A 165 -48.37 33.61 26.07
N SER A 166 -48.67 34.92 26.11
CA SER A 166 -47.99 36.22 25.81
C SER A 166 -46.49 36.41 26.10
N THR A 167 -45.72 37.40 25.56
CA THR A 167 -45.87 38.45 24.50
C THR A 167 -44.52 39.18 24.20
N SER A 168 -44.34 39.75 22.99
CA SER A 168 -43.48 40.93 22.62
C SER A 168 -41.94 40.82 22.77
N SER A 169 -41.06 41.52 22.01
CA SER A 169 -41.08 42.33 20.75
C SER A 169 -39.61 42.38 20.23
N LEU A 170 -39.15 43.00 19.12
CA LEU A 170 -39.66 43.90 18.06
C LEU A 170 -39.39 43.22 16.68
N ALA A 171 -39.87 43.60 15.49
CA ALA A 171 -40.35 44.84 14.84
C ALA A 171 -39.26 45.83 14.32
N ALA A 172 -39.31 46.38 13.10
CA ALA A 172 -40.07 46.02 11.89
C ALA A 172 -39.49 46.75 10.64
N ASN A 173 -39.69 46.21 9.43
CA ASN A 173 -40.51 46.88 8.40
C ASN A 173 -40.68 46.05 7.11
N THR A 174 -41.82 46.22 6.46
CA THR A 174 -42.20 45.64 5.16
C THR A 174 -42.58 46.76 4.18
N GLY A 175 -42.67 46.44 2.89
CA GLY A 175 -43.18 47.35 1.86
C GLY A 175 -43.80 46.58 0.71
N SER A 176 -45.12 46.69 0.54
CA SER A 176 -45.91 45.87 -0.37
C SER A 176 -46.67 46.72 -1.40
N ALA A 177 -46.69 46.29 -2.67
CA ALA A 177 -47.66 46.75 -3.65
C ALA A 177 -47.85 45.76 -4.80
N SER A 178 -49.11 45.61 -5.23
CA SER A 178 -49.57 45.11 -6.54
C SER A 178 -50.64 46.10 -7.01
N PRO A 179 -50.96 46.26 -8.31
CA PRO A 179 -51.93 45.35 -8.93
C PRO A 179 -51.85 45.21 -10.49
N LEU A 180 -52.90 44.58 -11.05
CA LEU A 180 -53.43 44.65 -12.44
C LEU A 180 -52.97 43.60 -13.48
N TYR A 181 -53.99 43.10 -14.20
CA TYR A 181 -53.97 42.27 -15.42
C TYR A 181 -54.48 43.12 -16.60
N PRO A 182 -54.37 42.65 -17.87
CA PRO A 182 -55.57 42.04 -18.47
C PRO A 182 -55.33 40.78 -19.34
N ARG A 183 -56.45 40.04 -19.53
CA ARG A 183 -56.75 39.02 -20.56
C ARG A 183 -56.69 39.62 -22.00
N LEU A 184 -56.87 38.92 -23.14
CA LEU A 184 -57.80 37.81 -23.47
C LEU A 184 -57.41 37.06 -24.78
N ASP A 185 -58.19 36.02 -25.11
CA ASP A 185 -58.01 35.02 -26.19
C ASP A 185 -58.25 35.52 -27.64
N HIS A 186 -57.72 34.81 -28.66
CA HIS A 186 -58.54 33.98 -29.61
C HIS A 186 -57.76 33.28 -30.77
N GLN A 187 -57.96 31.95 -30.88
CA GLN A 187 -58.29 31.13 -32.08
C GLN A 187 -57.73 31.34 -33.52
N LEU A 188 -57.41 30.17 -34.14
CA LEU A 188 -57.87 29.62 -35.44
C LEU A 188 -56.90 29.38 -36.64
N SER A 189 -56.84 28.08 -37.03
CA SER A 189 -56.80 27.46 -38.38
C SER A 189 -55.60 27.54 -39.34
N ASN A 190 -55.07 26.33 -39.65
CA ASN A 190 -54.79 25.74 -40.98
C ASN A 190 -53.59 26.27 -41.82
N SER A 191 -52.93 25.48 -42.69
CA SER A 191 -53.22 24.13 -43.25
C SER A 191 -52.00 23.41 -43.87
N GLU A 192 -51.99 22.06 -43.81
CA GLU A 192 -51.60 21.10 -44.90
C GLU A 192 -50.11 20.87 -45.30
N LEU A 193 -49.66 19.69 -45.78
CA LEU A 193 -50.24 18.33 -46.06
C LEU A 193 -49.16 17.19 -46.02
N LEU A 194 -49.58 15.95 -45.68
CA LEU A 194 -49.08 14.60 -46.13
C LEU A 194 -47.59 14.20 -45.89
N SER A 195 -47.16 12.92 -45.72
CA SER A 195 -47.74 11.54 -45.71
C SER A 195 -46.63 10.52 -45.31
N THR A 196 -46.71 9.19 -45.08
CA THR A 196 -47.67 8.11 -44.69
C THR A 196 -46.82 6.81 -44.47
N HIS A 197 -47.20 5.67 -43.85
CA HIS A 197 -48.44 5.22 -43.17
C HIS A 197 -48.18 4.09 -42.13
N ASN A 198 -49.07 4.01 -41.15
CA ASN A 198 -49.59 2.88 -40.34
C ASN A 198 -48.95 1.46 -40.37
N SER A 199 -48.48 1.05 -39.18
CA SER A 199 -49.13 0.10 -38.24
C SER A 199 -49.92 -1.13 -38.74
N PHE A 200 -49.72 -2.28 -38.08
CA PHE A 200 -50.79 -3.26 -37.81
C PHE A 200 -50.63 -4.00 -36.45
N SER A 201 -51.77 -4.34 -35.85
CA SER A 201 -51.98 -5.26 -34.72
C SER A 201 -51.83 -6.74 -35.14
N GLY A 202 -51.81 -7.76 -34.27
CA GLY A 202 -52.00 -7.81 -32.81
C GLY A 202 -53.13 -8.78 -32.39
N HIS A 203 -52.77 -10.02 -32.01
CA HIS A 203 -53.62 -11.14 -31.55
C HIS A 203 -52.71 -12.20 -30.83
N ASN A 204 -53.17 -13.23 -30.09
CA ASN A 204 -54.26 -13.37 -29.11
C ASN A 204 -54.14 -14.78 -28.44
N ARG A 205 -54.00 -14.84 -27.11
CA ARG A 205 -54.42 -15.93 -26.18
C ARG A 205 -53.97 -17.42 -26.26
N GLN A 206 -53.73 -17.95 -25.05
CA GLN A 206 -54.02 -19.28 -24.46
C GLN A 206 -53.01 -20.47 -24.48
N ASP A 207 -52.61 -20.83 -23.25
CA ASP A 207 -52.69 -22.13 -22.56
C ASP A 207 -52.22 -23.45 -23.23
N SER A 208 -51.24 -24.14 -22.61
CA SER A 208 -51.45 -25.49 -22.00
C SER A 208 -50.19 -26.10 -21.33
N THR A 209 -50.29 -26.25 -20.01
CA THR A 209 -49.66 -27.20 -19.06
C THR A 209 -48.63 -28.28 -19.50
N SER A 210 -47.54 -28.34 -18.70
CA SER A 210 -46.93 -29.54 -18.06
C SER A 210 -46.14 -30.59 -18.86
N SER A 211 -44.91 -30.86 -18.41
CA SER A 211 -44.54 -32.15 -17.76
C SER A 211 -43.16 -32.05 -17.07
N LEU A 212 -42.88 -32.95 -16.12
CA LEU A 212 -41.62 -33.00 -15.35
C LEU A 212 -40.61 -33.98 -15.98
N ALA A 213 -39.34 -33.59 -16.02
CA ALA A 213 -38.21 -34.52 -15.98
C ALA A 213 -36.99 -33.82 -15.35
N ALA A 214 -36.42 -34.40 -14.31
CA ALA A 214 -35.13 -33.97 -13.77
C ALA A 214 -34.01 -34.81 -14.38
N ASN A 215 -32.86 -34.21 -14.70
CA ASN A 215 -31.61 -34.95 -14.76
C ASN A 215 -30.39 -34.05 -14.55
N SER A 216 -29.28 -34.66 -14.14
CA SER A 216 -28.01 -33.96 -13.88
C SER A 216 -27.35 -33.47 -15.16
N GLY A 217 -26.81 -32.24 -15.13
CA GLY A 217 -26.03 -31.64 -16.20
C GLY A 217 -24.65 -31.22 -15.72
N SER A 218 -23.59 -31.76 -16.34
CA SER A 218 -22.22 -31.27 -16.16
C SER A 218 -22.07 -29.85 -16.68
N ALA A 219 -21.37 -28.98 -15.95
CA ALA A 219 -21.21 -27.58 -16.32
C ALA A 219 -20.41 -27.42 -17.64
N SER A 220 -21.00 -26.68 -18.59
CA SER A 220 -20.28 -26.17 -19.78
C SER A 220 -19.28 -25.07 -19.39
N PRO A 221 -18.17 -24.90 -20.14
CA PRO A 221 -17.23 -23.81 -19.92
C PRO A 221 -17.87 -22.44 -20.19
N ALA A 222 -17.57 -21.45 -19.35
CA ALA A 222 -18.17 -20.12 -19.40
C ALA A 222 -17.59 -19.18 -20.48
N TYR A 223 -16.52 -19.60 -21.18
CA TYR A 223 -15.85 -18.82 -22.21
C TYR A 223 -15.68 -19.63 -23.50
N PRO A 224 -15.87 -19.03 -24.68
CA PRO A 224 -15.63 -19.71 -25.96
C PRO A 224 -14.13 -19.90 -26.22
N LEU A 225 -13.78 -21.05 -26.80
CA LEU A 225 -12.44 -21.31 -27.32
C LEU A 225 -12.13 -20.42 -28.53
N LEU A 226 -10.84 -20.09 -28.71
CA LEU A 226 -10.33 -19.27 -29.81
C LEU A 226 -10.25 -20.06 -31.13
N ASP A 227 -11.40 -20.47 -31.70
CA ASP A 227 -11.42 -21.01 -33.06
C ASP A 227 -12.79 -20.92 -33.80
N HIS A 228 -13.53 -19.82 -33.62
CA HIS A 228 -14.77 -19.55 -34.38
C HIS A 228 -15.03 -18.06 -34.66
N GLN A 229 -14.11 -17.36 -35.36
CA GLN A 229 -14.44 -16.03 -35.90
C GLN A 229 -13.76 -15.61 -37.23
N PHE A 230 -13.25 -16.55 -38.04
CA PHE A 230 -12.76 -16.27 -39.39
C PHE A 230 -13.29 -17.26 -40.44
N SER A 231 -14.57 -17.10 -40.80
CA SER A 231 -15.19 -17.86 -41.89
C SER A 231 -16.32 -17.07 -42.55
N ASN A 232 -15.97 -16.13 -43.44
CA ASN A 232 -16.75 -15.69 -44.61
C ASN A 232 -16.09 -14.52 -45.37
N MET A 233 -15.00 -14.80 -46.11
CA MET A 233 -14.62 -14.01 -47.28
C MET A 233 -14.04 -14.96 -48.34
N HIS A 234 -14.68 -15.02 -49.51
CA HIS A 234 -14.17 -15.80 -50.64
C HIS A 234 -13.00 -15.09 -51.31
N LEU A 235 -11.88 -15.79 -51.51
CA LEU A 235 -10.80 -15.38 -52.38
C LEU A 235 -10.83 -16.21 -53.68
N SER A 236 -11.00 -15.54 -54.81
CA SER A 236 -10.64 -16.08 -56.13
C SER A 236 -9.13 -15.96 -56.31
N GLY A 237 -8.39 -17.05 -56.13
CA GLY A 237 -6.93 -17.03 -56.03
C GLY A 237 -6.16 -17.43 -57.31
N SER A 238 -4.83 -17.39 -57.20
CA SER A 238 -3.89 -18.05 -58.10
C SER A 238 -2.58 -18.38 -57.37
N HIS A 239 -2.25 -19.66 -57.27
CA HIS A 239 -0.90 -20.18 -56.93
C HIS A 239 0.00 -20.19 -58.20
N PRO A 240 1.32 -20.50 -58.15
CA PRO A 240 2.20 -20.88 -57.03
C PRO A 240 3.31 -19.79 -56.80
N SER A 241 4.49 -19.94 -56.17
CA SER A 241 5.31 -21.10 -55.78
C SER A 241 6.22 -20.82 -54.57
N ALA A 242 6.82 -21.89 -54.02
CA ALA A 242 8.06 -21.90 -53.24
C ALA A 242 9.17 -22.62 -54.05
N PRO A 243 10.45 -22.78 -53.62
CA PRO A 243 11.13 -22.37 -52.37
C PRO A 243 12.34 -21.43 -52.69
N ALA A 244 13.47 -21.29 -51.97
CA ALA A 244 14.06 -21.93 -50.78
C ALA A 244 15.11 -20.99 -50.10
N SER A 245 15.44 -21.27 -48.82
CA SER A 245 16.69 -20.84 -48.15
C SER A 245 17.89 -21.68 -48.66
N PRO A 246 19.17 -21.23 -48.59
CA PRO A 246 19.87 -21.15 -47.29
C PRO A 246 21.08 -20.18 -47.20
N LEU A 247 21.81 -20.28 -46.07
CA LEU A 247 23.22 -19.91 -45.81
C LEU A 247 23.62 -18.44 -45.54
N ALA A 248 24.61 -18.36 -44.65
CA ALA A 248 25.56 -17.28 -44.38
C ALA A 248 26.92 -17.97 -44.06
N PRO A 249 28.03 -17.28 -43.74
CA PRO A 249 28.39 -15.85 -43.92
C PRO A 249 29.66 -15.69 -44.81
N LEU A 250 30.10 -14.45 -45.11
CA LEU A 250 31.48 -14.18 -45.53
C LEU A 250 31.93 -12.74 -45.21
N GLY A 251 33.25 -12.51 -45.20
CA GLY A 251 33.92 -11.32 -44.66
C GLY A 251 34.33 -10.23 -45.68
N PRO A 252 35.17 -9.26 -45.25
CA PRO A 252 35.35 -7.95 -45.90
C PRO A 252 36.52 -7.87 -46.90
N PRO A 253 36.68 -6.71 -47.56
CA PRO A 253 38.01 -6.12 -47.73
C PRO A 253 38.10 -4.65 -47.24
N LEU A 254 39.33 -4.18 -47.01
CA LEU A 254 39.66 -2.80 -46.64
C LEU A 254 39.92 -1.93 -47.88
N ALA A 255 39.72 -0.61 -47.76
CA ALA A 255 40.60 0.41 -48.33
C ALA A 255 40.47 1.72 -47.54
N ALA A 256 41.52 2.53 -47.51
CA ALA A 256 41.54 3.84 -46.86
C ALA A 256 42.15 4.91 -47.78
N ALA A 257 41.65 6.14 -47.71
CA ALA A 257 42.32 7.32 -48.26
C ALA A 257 41.91 8.59 -47.49
N THR A 258 42.89 9.41 -47.15
CA THR A 258 42.76 10.71 -46.48
C THR A 258 42.66 11.85 -47.48
N SER A 259 41.85 12.88 -47.19
CA SER A 259 42.24 14.30 -47.37
C SER A 259 41.19 15.27 -46.80
N THR A 260 41.58 16.16 -45.89
CA THR A 260 40.93 17.47 -45.73
C THR A 260 41.35 18.40 -46.88
N PRO A 261 40.67 19.56 -47.03
CA PRO A 261 41.31 20.78 -46.56
C PRO A 261 40.39 21.72 -45.78
N ASP A 262 41.00 22.69 -45.11
CA ASP A 262 40.40 23.62 -44.15
C ASP A 262 40.15 25.05 -44.71
N TYR A 263 39.56 25.87 -43.83
CA TYR A 263 39.73 27.32 -43.66
C TYR A 263 38.80 28.37 -44.32
N ALA A 264 38.57 29.39 -43.48
CA ALA A 264 38.08 30.76 -43.70
C ALA A 264 36.64 30.93 -44.25
N SER A 265 35.71 31.62 -43.58
CA SER A 265 35.74 32.94 -42.91
C SER A 265 35.79 34.13 -43.87
N GLU A 266 34.65 34.77 -44.08
CA GLU A 266 34.53 36.22 -43.84
C GLU A 266 33.07 36.68 -43.69
N SER A 267 32.88 37.92 -43.26
CA SER A 267 31.58 38.52 -42.93
C SER A 267 31.39 39.88 -43.60
N SER A 268 30.21 40.16 -44.14
CA SER A 268 29.83 41.53 -44.54
C SER A 268 28.33 41.78 -44.40
N ASN A 269 28.00 42.94 -43.82
CA ASN A 269 26.64 43.47 -43.79
C ASN A 269 26.32 44.16 -45.13
N TRP A 270 25.03 44.24 -45.49
CA TRP A 270 24.48 45.36 -46.24
C TRP A 270 23.04 45.68 -45.79
N GLU A 271 22.69 46.95 -45.76
CA GLU A 271 21.40 47.48 -45.28
C GLU A 271 20.54 48.05 -46.42
N GLY A 272 19.22 48.10 -46.20
CA GLY A 272 18.28 49.04 -46.86
C GLY A 272 17.87 48.69 -48.30
N LEU A 273 16.60 48.83 -48.71
CA LEU A 273 15.62 49.86 -48.35
C LEU A 273 14.16 49.38 -48.53
N SER A 274 13.21 50.20 -48.07
CA SER A 274 11.79 49.85 -47.89
C SER A 274 10.82 50.66 -48.77
N LEU A 275 9.69 50.05 -49.16
CA LEU A 275 8.43 50.68 -49.64
C LEU A 275 7.38 49.56 -49.82
N GLY A 276 6.11 49.64 -49.42
CA GLY A 276 5.34 50.53 -48.52
C GLY A 276 4.04 49.77 -48.12
N ARG A 277 3.51 49.81 -46.89
CA ARG A 277 2.81 50.91 -46.17
C ARG A 277 1.27 50.87 -46.31
N ALA A 278 0.60 50.32 -45.29
CA ALA A 278 -0.68 50.75 -44.68
C ALA A 278 -0.83 49.90 -43.38
N ASP A 279 -0.86 50.41 -42.15
CA ASP A 279 -1.73 51.43 -41.50
C ASP A 279 -3.20 50.93 -41.39
N SER A 280 -3.94 50.89 -40.27
CA SER A 280 -3.73 51.07 -38.81
C SER A 280 -4.96 50.46 -38.08
N ALA A 281 -4.95 49.83 -36.88
CA ALA A 281 -4.47 50.17 -35.53
C ALA A 281 -5.40 51.12 -34.70
N ASN A 282 -5.60 50.77 -33.41
CA ASN A 282 -6.24 51.48 -32.25
C ASN A 282 -7.61 50.92 -31.75
N HIS A 283 -7.86 50.62 -30.47
CA HIS A 283 -7.68 51.34 -29.16
C HIS A 283 -8.71 52.48 -28.93
N SER A 284 -9.37 52.66 -27.77
CA SER A 284 -9.46 51.89 -26.48
C SER A 284 -10.90 52.02 -25.86
N THR A 285 -11.28 52.07 -24.56
CA THR A 285 -10.63 52.43 -23.26
C THR A 285 -11.41 51.86 -22.03
N PHE A 286 -10.84 52.03 -20.83
CA PHE A 286 -11.24 51.64 -19.46
C PHE A 286 -12.65 52.00 -18.91
N SER A 287 -13.09 51.22 -17.90
CA SER A 287 -13.61 51.71 -16.60
C SER A 287 -13.22 50.74 -15.44
N HIS A 288 -13.52 51.05 -14.17
CA HIS A 288 -12.76 50.55 -13.00
C HIS A 288 -13.60 50.02 -11.81
N ASN A 289 -12.97 49.16 -10.99
CA ASN A 289 -13.30 48.75 -9.60
C ASN A 289 -14.56 47.86 -9.41
N HIS A 290 -14.62 46.91 -8.46
CA HIS A 290 -14.02 46.89 -7.12
C HIS A 290 -13.28 45.58 -6.72
N SER A 291 -12.57 45.67 -5.60
CA SER A 291 -11.65 44.66 -5.04
C SER A 291 -12.25 43.77 -3.95
N PHE A 292 -11.79 42.52 -3.84
CA PHE A 292 -11.59 41.85 -2.56
C PHE A 292 -10.21 41.18 -2.51
N ASN A 293 -9.50 41.35 -1.39
CA ASN A 293 -8.11 40.92 -1.23
C ASN A 293 -8.03 39.85 -0.14
N GLY A 294 -7.56 38.65 -0.48
CA GLY A 294 -7.52 37.49 0.43
C GLY A 294 -6.19 36.75 0.32
N SER A 295 -5.32 36.91 1.31
CA SER A 295 -3.92 36.48 1.26
C SER A 295 -3.70 35.00 1.59
N GLN A 296 -3.80 34.13 0.58
CA GLN A 296 -3.41 32.72 0.71
C GLN A 296 -1.91 32.51 0.42
N LYS A 297 -1.08 32.51 1.47
CA LYS A 297 0.31 32.01 1.38
C LYS A 297 0.33 30.47 1.35
N GLY A 298 0.07 29.88 0.18
CA GLY A 298 0.46 28.49 -0.08
C GLY A 298 1.99 28.38 -0.17
N GLN A 299 2.60 27.38 0.49
CA GLN A 299 4.05 27.14 0.40
C GLN A 299 4.44 26.38 -0.88
N GLY A 300 4.04 26.91 -2.03
CA GLY A 300 4.55 26.43 -3.32
C GLY A 300 5.99 26.88 -3.51
N MET A 301 6.89 25.96 -3.90
CA MET A 301 8.22 26.34 -4.37
C MET A 301 8.10 27.11 -5.68
N GLN A 302 8.36 28.42 -5.66
CA GLN A 302 8.68 29.17 -6.87
C GLN A 302 10.01 28.64 -7.40
N ILE A 303 9.95 27.83 -8.46
CA ILE A 303 11.12 27.40 -9.22
C ILE A 303 11.67 28.63 -9.93
N VAL A 304 12.80 29.15 -9.45
CA VAL A 304 13.50 30.30 -10.05
C VAL A 304 14.27 29.82 -11.28
N PRO A 305 13.96 30.30 -12.51
CA PRO A 305 14.71 29.89 -13.69
C PRO A 305 16.03 30.67 -13.77
N PHE A 306 17.16 29.96 -13.82
CA PHE A 306 18.41 30.58 -14.26
C PHE A 306 18.35 30.87 -15.77
N GLN A 307 18.80 32.06 -16.18
CA GLN A 307 19.03 32.38 -17.59
C GLN A 307 20.52 32.65 -17.86
N LYS A 308 21.13 31.76 -18.65
CA LYS A 308 21.77 32.08 -19.94
C LYS A 308 22.23 30.80 -20.64
N GLY A 309 21.28 30.18 -21.34
CA GLY A 309 21.42 28.87 -21.99
C GLY A 309 20.14 28.06 -21.79
N SER A 310 19.67 27.39 -22.85
CA SER A 310 18.52 26.48 -22.74
C SER A 310 19.00 25.12 -22.27
N LEU A 311 19.09 24.93 -20.95
CA LEU A 311 19.49 23.66 -20.35
C LEU A 311 18.56 22.53 -20.82
N ARG A 312 19.14 21.44 -21.31
CA ARG A 312 18.43 20.29 -21.83
C ARG A 312 17.81 19.50 -20.70
N VAL A 313 16.50 19.26 -20.80
CA VAL A 313 15.80 18.30 -19.93
C VAL A 313 16.21 16.87 -20.32
N LEU A 314 16.71 16.10 -19.36
CA LEU A 314 17.14 14.71 -19.53
C LEU A 314 16.45 13.81 -18.49
N LEU A 315 16.28 12.53 -18.81
CA LEU A 315 15.72 11.53 -17.89
C LEU A 315 16.81 10.99 -16.96
N LEU A 316 16.77 11.38 -15.69
CA LEU A 316 17.50 10.71 -14.63
C LEU A 316 16.68 9.50 -14.15
N HIS A 317 16.96 8.32 -14.72
CA HIS A 317 16.45 7.02 -14.24
C HIS A 317 17.61 6.17 -13.75
N GLY A 318 17.69 5.96 -12.44
CA GLY A 318 18.84 5.34 -11.80
C GLY A 318 18.97 5.77 -10.34
N ASN A 319 20.21 5.92 -9.88
CA ASN A 319 20.54 6.40 -8.54
C ASN A 319 21.43 7.65 -8.60
N LEU A 320 21.19 8.61 -7.70
CA LEU A 320 22.15 9.67 -7.39
C LEU A 320 22.85 9.33 -6.08
N ASP A 321 24.17 9.18 -6.13
CA ASP A 321 25.04 9.23 -4.96
C ASP A 321 25.39 10.70 -4.70
N ILE A 322 25.12 11.18 -3.49
CA ILE A 322 25.22 12.60 -3.15
C ILE A 322 25.86 12.75 -1.76
N TRP A 323 26.86 13.60 -1.66
CA TRP A 323 27.43 14.06 -0.41
C TRP A 323 27.19 15.55 -0.22
N VAL A 324 26.50 15.92 0.86
CA VAL A 324 26.41 17.31 1.32
C VAL A 324 27.42 17.48 2.45
N LEU A 325 28.54 18.14 2.16
CA LEU A 325 29.72 18.14 3.03
C LEU A 325 29.64 19.26 4.06
N GLU A 326 29.72 20.51 3.61
CA GLU A 326 29.78 21.70 4.46
C GLU A 326 29.28 22.93 3.69
N ALA A 327 28.81 23.96 4.40
CA ALA A 327 28.70 25.30 3.87
C ALA A 327 29.50 26.28 4.73
N ASN A 328 29.94 27.38 4.13
CA ASN A 328 30.73 28.41 4.79
C ASN A 328 30.11 29.79 4.55
N ASN A 329 30.26 30.68 5.54
CA ASN A 329 29.85 32.08 5.54
C ASN A 329 28.40 32.35 5.12
N LEU A 330 27.45 31.50 5.55
CA LEU A 330 26.01 31.74 5.34
C LEU A 330 25.55 33.03 6.06
N PRO A 331 24.47 33.71 5.61
CA PRO A 331 23.89 34.84 6.33
C PRO A 331 23.23 34.40 7.65
N ASN A 332 23.27 35.28 8.66
CA ASN A 332 22.42 35.22 9.86
C ASN A 332 21.01 35.69 9.51
N MET A 333 20.02 34.80 9.57
CA MET A 333 18.62 35.11 9.24
C MET A 333 17.78 35.42 10.49
N ASP A 334 18.12 34.83 11.66
CA ASP A 334 17.47 35.07 12.96
C ASP A 334 17.35 36.58 13.31
N MET A 335 18.40 37.36 13.04
CA MET A 335 18.37 38.81 13.29
C MET A 335 17.38 39.57 12.38
N PHE A 336 17.04 39.03 11.22
CA PHE A 336 16.04 39.62 10.32
C PHE A 336 14.63 39.51 10.92
N HIS A 337 14.30 38.36 11.52
CA HIS A 337 13.03 38.18 12.25
C HIS A 337 12.97 39.02 13.53
N ARG A 338 14.08 39.16 14.27
CA ARG A 338 14.13 40.10 15.41
C ARG A 338 13.83 41.54 15.00
N THR A 339 14.45 42.03 13.92
CA THR A 339 14.26 43.40 13.45
C THR A 339 12.79 43.71 13.12
N LEU A 340 12.06 42.75 12.54
CA LEU A 340 10.61 42.85 12.32
C LEU A 340 9.80 42.73 13.62
N GLY A 341 10.15 41.79 14.50
CA GLY A 341 9.49 41.60 15.80
C GLY A 341 9.59 42.84 16.69
N ASP A 342 10.77 43.45 16.76
CA ASP A 342 11.05 44.68 17.52
C ASP A 342 10.31 45.89 16.92
N MET A 343 10.16 45.96 15.59
CA MET A 343 9.30 46.97 14.95
C MET A 343 7.82 46.85 15.35
N PHE A 344 7.29 45.63 15.50
CA PHE A 344 5.92 45.43 16.04
C PHE A 344 5.85 45.65 17.57
N ALA A 345 6.88 45.27 18.33
CA ALA A 345 6.93 45.50 19.77
C ALA A 345 6.95 47.00 20.14
N ASN A 346 7.53 47.85 19.27
CA ASN A 346 7.52 49.30 19.43
C ASN A 346 6.12 49.95 19.33
N PHE A 347 5.07 49.20 18.99
CA PHE A 347 3.67 49.65 19.13
C PHE A 347 3.03 49.28 20.49
N SER A 348 3.80 48.70 21.42
CA SER A 348 3.34 48.29 22.76
C SER A 348 4.35 48.65 23.85
N SER A 349 4.72 49.93 23.93
CA SER A 349 5.61 50.44 24.98
C SER A 349 4.90 50.53 26.34
N ASN A 350 5.01 49.48 27.17
CA ASN A 350 5.28 49.55 28.63
C ASN A 350 4.97 48.22 29.35
N ILE A 351 6.00 47.48 29.80
CA ILE A 351 6.03 46.84 31.14
C ILE A 351 7.44 46.27 31.47
N SER A 352 7.87 46.54 32.71
CA SER A 352 8.95 45.90 33.51
C SER A 352 10.34 45.58 32.91
N LYS A 353 11.37 46.26 33.44
CA LYS A 353 12.76 45.78 33.47
C LYS A 353 13.01 44.91 34.71
N LYS A 354 13.38 43.62 34.57
CA LYS A 354 14.34 42.84 35.39
C LYS A 354 14.18 41.31 35.24
N VAL A 355 15.13 40.68 34.53
CA VAL A 355 15.89 39.49 34.98
C VAL A 355 17.28 39.65 34.35
N GLY A 356 18.36 39.21 35.00
CA GLY A 356 19.72 39.30 34.46
C GLY A 356 20.43 37.95 34.38
N GLY A 357 21.52 37.91 33.61
CA GLY A 357 22.59 36.91 33.78
C GLY A 357 22.33 35.51 33.23
N ARG A 358 22.39 35.36 31.90
CA ARG A 358 22.90 34.15 31.23
C ARG A 358 23.61 34.55 29.93
N SER A 359 24.51 33.69 29.47
CA SER A 359 25.55 33.95 28.48
C SER A 359 25.03 34.38 27.10
N ASP A 360 25.82 35.22 26.41
CA ASP A 360 25.67 35.56 25.00
C ASP A 360 25.97 34.34 24.10
N GLU A 361 25.05 33.38 24.03
CA GLU A 361 25.00 32.47 22.89
C GLU A 361 24.62 33.30 21.65
N LYS A 362 25.52 33.34 20.67
CA LYS A 362 25.45 34.23 19.50
C LYS A 362 24.44 33.71 18.48
N ILE A 363 23.15 33.96 18.76
CA ILE A 363 22.03 33.46 17.97
C ILE A 363 22.19 33.83 16.48
N THR A 364 22.15 32.79 15.66
CA THR A 364 22.34 32.82 14.20
C THR A 364 21.67 31.58 13.60
N SER A 365 21.59 31.54 12.28
CA SER A 365 20.83 30.55 11.51
C SER A 365 21.02 29.09 11.96
N ASP A 366 19.96 28.30 11.83
CA ASP A 366 19.85 26.85 12.01
C ASP A 366 19.81 26.14 10.63
N PRO A 367 20.90 26.15 9.82
CA PRO A 367 20.83 25.74 8.42
C PRO A 367 20.67 24.23 8.19
N TYR A 368 20.01 23.92 7.08
CA TYR A 368 19.95 22.61 6.43
C TYR A 368 19.84 22.75 4.90
N VAL A 369 20.01 21.64 4.17
CA VAL A 369 19.88 21.60 2.71
C VAL A 369 18.73 20.66 2.34
N THR A 370 17.92 21.03 1.34
CA THR A 370 17.02 20.10 0.64
C THR A 370 17.47 19.90 -0.79
N ILE A 371 17.62 18.64 -1.19
CA ILE A 371 17.95 18.19 -2.54
C ILE A 371 16.63 17.98 -3.28
N ALA A 372 16.47 18.62 -4.45
CA ALA A 372 15.26 18.53 -5.26
C ALA A 372 15.58 18.29 -6.75
N VAL A 373 14.72 17.53 -7.42
CA VAL A 373 14.82 17.20 -8.85
C VAL A 373 13.41 17.29 -9.45
N ALA A 374 13.26 18.03 -10.56
CA ALA A 374 11.97 18.32 -11.19
C ALA A 374 10.89 18.92 -10.23
N GLY A 375 11.31 19.55 -9.12
CA GLY A 375 10.45 20.10 -8.08
C GLY A 375 10.21 19.17 -6.88
N ALA A 376 10.31 17.84 -7.07
CA ALA A 376 10.19 16.85 -6.00
C ALA A 376 11.41 16.86 -5.08
N VAL A 377 11.20 16.76 -3.76
CA VAL A 377 12.29 16.74 -2.76
C VAL A 377 12.75 15.30 -2.52
N ILE A 378 13.91 14.96 -3.06
CA ILE A 378 14.49 13.61 -3.00
C ILE A 378 15.43 13.40 -1.79
N GLY A 379 15.82 14.45 -1.09
CA GLY A 379 16.70 14.36 0.08
C GLY A 379 16.72 15.63 0.92
N ARG A 380 17.13 15.50 2.19
CA ARG A 380 17.23 16.60 3.16
C ARG A 380 18.31 16.27 4.19
N THR A 381 19.18 17.24 4.52
CA THR A 381 20.15 17.07 5.62
C THR A 381 19.51 17.32 6.99
N PHE A 382 20.18 16.85 8.05
CA PHE A 382 19.84 17.30 9.39
C PHE A 382 20.09 18.81 9.57
N VAL A 383 19.32 19.41 10.47
CA VAL A 383 19.49 20.80 10.91
C VAL A 383 20.71 20.88 11.83
N ILE A 384 21.60 21.84 11.58
CA ILE A 384 22.70 22.20 12.49
C ILE A 384 22.33 23.54 13.10
N SER A 385 22.11 23.59 14.42
CA SER A 385 21.66 24.81 15.06
C SER A 385 22.79 25.83 15.25
N ASN A 386 22.46 27.12 15.09
CA ASN A 386 23.28 28.28 15.44
C ASN A 386 24.68 28.28 14.82
N ASN A 387 24.77 28.06 13.50
CA ASN A 387 26.06 27.98 12.81
C ASN A 387 26.01 28.50 11.35
N GLU A 388 26.73 29.61 11.08
CA GLU A 388 26.94 30.15 9.72
C GLU A 388 27.93 29.33 8.87
N ASN A 389 28.62 28.35 9.45
CA ASN A 389 29.57 27.43 8.80
C ASN A 389 29.23 25.96 9.13
N PRO A 390 28.07 25.45 8.69
CA PRO A 390 27.60 24.10 9.02
C PRO A 390 28.40 23.00 8.32
N VAL A 391 28.76 21.95 9.04
CA VAL A 391 29.43 20.74 8.52
C VAL A 391 28.50 19.55 8.72
N TRP A 392 27.87 19.07 7.65
CA TRP A 392 26.92 17.96 7.67
C TRP A 392 27.58 16.60 7.43
N MET A 393 28.54 16.53 6.49
CA MET A 393 29.17 15.27 6.02
C MET A 393 28.14 14.15 5.74
N GLN A 394 26.99 14.50 5.17
CA GLN A 394 25.86 13.58 5.04
C GLN A 394 25.75 13.00 3.62
N HIS A 395 25.69 11.67 3.57
CA HIS A 395 25.52 10.86 2.36
C HIS A 395 24.05 10.57 2.07
N PHE A 396 23.71 10.50 0.78
CA PHE A 396 22.43 10.04 0.26
C PHE A 396 22.70 9.19 -0.99
N ASN A 397 22.07 8.01 -1.09
CA ASN A 397 22.08 7.20 -2.31
C ASN A 397 20.63 6.94 -2.72
N VAL A 398 20.07 7.86 -3.51
CA VAL A 398 18.62 8.00 -3.70
C VAL A 398 18.18 7.58 -5.11
N PRO A 399 17.08 6.79 -5.23
CA PRO A 399 16.51 6.46 -6.53
C PRO A 399 15.90 7.71 -7.17
N VAL A 400 16.13 7.87 -8.47
CA VAL A 400 15.53 8.93 -9.30
C VAL A 400 14.88 8.33 -10.54
N ALA A 401 13.76 8.93 -10.94
CA ALA A 401 12.97 8.60 -12.12
C ALA A 401 12.35 9.89 -12.70
N HIS A 402 13.18 10.91 -12.95
CA HIS A 402 12.75 12.29 -13.16
C HIS A 402 13.28 12.87 -14.47
N HIS A 403 12.42 13.57 -15.22
CA HIS A 403 12.85 14.47 -16.30
C HIS A 403 13.26 15.83 -15.71
N ALA A 404 14.55 16.17 -15.74
CA ALA A 404 15.07 17.39 -15.15
C ALA A 404 16.19 18.04 -15.99
N ALA A 405 16.34 19.36 -15.87
CA ALA A 405 17.45 20.12 -16.45
C ALA A 405 18.60 20.35 -15.44
N GLU A 406 18.28 20.34 -14.14
CA GLU A 406 19.23 20.55 -13.04
C GLU A 406 18.80 19.79 -11.77
N VAL A 407 19.78 19.48 -10.90
CA VAL A 407 19.58 19.03 -9.52
C VAL A 407 19.79 20.24 -8.60
N GLN A 408 18.78 20.59 -7.81
CA GLN A 408 18.78 21.76 -6.94
C GLN A 408 19.10 21.40 -5.49
N PHE A 409 20.07 22.11 -4.91
CA PHE A 409 20.46 22.07 -3.51
C PHE A 409 20.03 23.38 -2.86
N VAL A 410 18.85 23.39 -2.24
CA VAL A 410 18.29 24.60 -1.62
C VAL A 410 18.70 24.65 -0.15
N VAL A 411 19.55 25.62 0.18
CA VAL A 411 19.99 25.94 1.55
C VAL A 411 18.89 26.74 2.25
N LYS A 412 18.48 26.31 3.44
CA LYS A 412 17.34 26.84 4.20
C LYS A 412 17.70 27.01 5.67
N ASP A 413 17.10 27.99 6.32
CA ASP A 413 17.06 28.10 7.78
C ASP A 413 15.86 27.32 8.35
N SER A 414 15.90 26.93 9.63
CA SER A 414 14.92 26.05 10.28
C SER A 414 14.14 26.72 11.43
N ASP A 415 13.50 27.85 11.13
CA ASP A 415 12.68 28.61 12.07
C ASP A 415 11.55 27.80 12.74
N ILE A 416 11.09 28.30 13.91
CA ILE A 416 9.91 27.76 14.62
C ILE A 416 8.61 28.02 13.84
N LEU A 417 8.54 29.15 13.11
CA LEU A 417 7.34 29.60 12.38
C LEU A 417 7.38 29.33 10.87
N GLY A 418 8.56 29.06 10.32
CA GLY A 418 8.83 29.03 8.89
C GLY A 418 10.05 28.15 8.58
N SER A 419 10.67 28.36 7.43
CA SER A 419 12.02 27.86 7.12
C SER A 419 12.48 28.63 5.89
N ASP A 420 13.14 29.74 6.12
CA ASP A 420 13.41 30.71 5.06
C ASP A 420 14.56 30.27 4.15
N ILE A 421 14.48 30.61 2.86
CA ILE A 421 15.46 30.18 1.85
C ILE A 421 16.67 31.10 1.90
N ILE A 422 17.82 30.54 2.29
CA ILE A 422 19.12 31.21 2.27
C ILE A 422 19.65 31.33 0.83
N GLY A 423 19.43 30.30 0.01
CA GLY A 423 19.75 30.31 -1.42
C GLY A 423 19.77 28.92 -2.05
N VAL A 424 20.23 28.83 -3.28
CA VAL A 424 20.26 27.63 -4.12
C VAL A 424 21.65 27.45 -4.73
N VAL A 425 22.09 26.20 -4.80
CA VAL A 425 23.10 25.72 -5.77
C VAL A 425 22.39 24.79 -6.75
N ALA A 426 22.58 24.97 -8.05
CA ALA A 426 22.02 24.10 -9.07
C ALA A 426 23.16 23.46 -9.88
N ILE A 427 23.09 22.14 -10.06
CA ILE A 427 24.04 21.37 -10.89
C ILE A 427 23.31 20.89 -12.14
N PRO A 428 23.68 21.33 -13.36
CA PRO A 428 23.02 20.91 -14.59
C PRO A 428 23.07 19.40 -14.81
N VAL A 429 21.94 18.80 -15.20
CA VAL A 429 21.85 17.35 -15.42
C VAL A 429 22.76 16.91 -16.56
N GLU A 430 22.98 17.74 -17.59
CA GLU A 430 23.94 17.47 -18.67
C GLU A 430 25.35 17.11 -18.17
N GLN A 431 25.83 17.79 -17.11
CA GLN A 431 27.14 17.53 -16.52
C GLN A 431 27.15 16.20 -15.75
N ILE A 432 26.06 15.93 -15.03
CA ILE A 432 25.86 14.71 -14.23
C ILE A 432 25.69 13.47 -15.13
N TYR A 433 25.08 13.63 -16.31
CA TYR A 433 24.65 12.54 -17.18
C TYR A 433 25.79 11.65 -17.71
N ALA A 434 27.02 12.20 -17.78
CA ALA A 434 28.21 11.43 -18.12
C ALA A 434 28.57 10.35 -17.07
N GLY A 435 28.01 10.41 -15.85
CA GLY A 435 28.25 9.47 -14.77
C GLY A 435 29.59 9.63 -14.05
N GLY A 436 30.35 10.67 -14.37
CA GLY A 436 31.53 11.08 -13.60
C GLY A 436 31.12 11.66 -12.24
N LYS A 437 31.98 11.49 -11.22
CA LYS A 437 31.80 12.15 -9.92
C LYS A 437 32.08 13.65 -10.06
N ILE A 438 31.07 14.47 -9.84
CA ILE A 438 31.22 15.92 -9.70
C ILE A 438 31.48 16.21 -8.22
N GLU A 439 32.49 17.01 -7.91
CA GLU A 439 32.82 17.44 -6.55
C GLU A 439 33.37 18.87 -6.59
N GLY A 440 32.93 19.73 -5.66
CA GLY A 440 33.37 21.12 -5.66
C GLY A 440 32.70 22.00 -4.61
N THR A 441 33.10 23.26 -4.64
CA THR A 441 32.60 24.34 -3.76
C THR A 441 31.87 25.38 -4.63
N TYR A 442 30.57 25.55 -4.41
CA TYR A 442 29.68 26.34 -5.26
C TYR A 442 29.14 27.55 -4.50
N PRO A 443 29.01 28.75 -5.13
CA PRO A 443 28.41 29.91 -4.48
C PRO A 443 26.92 29.67 -4.21
N VAL A 444 26.44 30.02 -3.01
CA VAL A 444 25.02 29.93 -2.67
C VAL A 444 24.30 31.15 -3.24
N LEU A 445 23.41 30.94 -4.21
CA LEU A 445 22.79 32.02 -4.99
C LEU A 445 21.38 32.34 -4.50
N ASN A 446 21.04 33.62 -4.44
CA ASN A 446 19.70 34.11 -4.12
C ASN A 446 18.77 34.11 -5.34
N ALA A 447 17.50 34.48 -5.15
CA ALA A 447 16.49 34.51 -6.21
C ALA A 447 16.78 35.48 -7.38
N ALA A 448 17.79 36.36 -7.26
CA ALA A 448 18.28 37.23 -8.33
C ALA A 448 19.56 36.69 -9.02
N GLY A 449 19.92 35.42 -8.78
CA GLY A 449 21.09 34.77 -9.36
C GLY A 449 22.45 35.24 -8.82
N LYS A 450 22.46 36.01 -7.72
CA LYS A 450 23.66 36.59 -7.10
C LYS A 450 24.01 35.85 -5.80
N PRO A 451 25.29 35.78 -5.37
CA PRO A 451 25.65 35.23 -4.07
C PRO A 451 24.85 35.85 -2.92
N CYS A 452 24.29 35.04 -2.03
CA CYS A 452 23.41 35.53 -0.96
C CYS A 452 24.16 36.38 0.10
N LYS A 453 25.44 36.06 0.33
CA LYS A 453 26.42 36.83 1.12
C LYS A 453 27.79 36.63 0.46
N PRO A 454 28.70 37.62 0.40
CA PRO A 454 30.02 37.44 -0.23
C PRO A 454 30.80 36.30 0.42
N GLY A 455 31.24 35.32 -0.37
CA GLY A 455 31.90 34.12 0.14
C GLY A 455 30.97 33.04 0.73
N ALA A 456 29.64 33.21 0.65
CA ALA A 456 28.70 32.15 1.01
C ALA A 456 28.77 31.00 -0.01
N VAL A 457 29.20 29.83 0.43
CA VAL A 457 29.44 28.67 -0.44
C VAL A 457 28.90 27.38 0.19
N LEU A 458 28.49 26.44 -0.67
CA LEU A 458 28.12 25.07 -0.32
C LEU A 458 29.08 24.12 -1.05
N LYS A 459 29.68 23.20 -0.30
CA LYS A 459 30.58 22.16 -0.81
C LYS A 459 29.84 20.83 -0.84
N LEU A 460 29.85 20.19 -2.01
CA LEU A 460 29.08 18.98 -2.25
C LEU A 460 29.78 18.08 -3.28
N SER A 461 29.32 16.83 -3.34
CA SER A 461 29.57 15.94 -4.46
C SER A 461 28.27 15.27 -4.92
N ILE A 462 28.20 14.96 -6.22
CA ILE A 462 27.12 14.21 -6.85
C ILE A 462 27.67 13.30 -7.96
N GLN A 463 27.19 12.07 -8.02
CA GLN A 463 27.44 11.12 -9.10
C GLN A 463 26.14 10.41 -9.48
N TYR A 464 25.90 10.22 -10.77
CA TYR A 464 24.75 9.48 -11.29
C TYR A 464 25.16 8.10 -11.80
N THR A 465 24.46 7.08 -11.31
CA THR A 465 24.53 5.72 -11.82
C THR A 465 23.21 5.42 -12.52
N PRO A 466 23.16 5.40 -13.87
CA PRO A 466 21.95 5.05 -14.62
C PRO A 466 21.60 3.56 -14.46
N MET A 467 20.35 3.20 -14.74
CA MET A 467 19.82 1.85 -14.48
C MET A 467 20.67 0.71 -15.06
N GLU A 468 21.23 0.88 -16.25
CA GLU A 468 22.01 -0.14 -16.99
C GLU A 468 23.38 -0.44 -16.35
N LYS A 469 23.78 0.31 -15.33
CA LYS A 469 25.01 0.08 -14.55
C LYS A 469 24.75 -0.50 -13.16
N LEU A 470 23.50 -0.76 -12.79
CA LEU A 470 23.12 -1.30 -11.48
C LEU A 470 23.07 -2.84 -11.54
N SER A 471 24.08 -3.52 -11.00
CA SER A 471 24.26 -4.98 -11.12
C SER A 471 23.05 -5.83 -10.71
N PHE A 472 22.28 -5.40 -9.70
CA PHE A 472 21.06 -6.07 -9.25
C PHE A 472 19.88 -5.99 -10.26
N TYR A 473 20.02 -5.23 -11.35
CA TYR A 473 18.99 -5.08 -12.38
C TYR A 473 18.83 -6.30 -13.30
N HIS A 474 19.84 -7.18 -13.40
CA HIS A 474 19.93 -8.18 -14.48
C HIS A 474 19.66 -9.63 -14.05
N GLN A 475 19.31 -9.89 -12.78
CA GLN A 475 19.30 -11.26 -12.24
C GLN A 475 18.00 -11.68 -11.52
N GLY A 476 17.02 -10.78 -11.39
CA GLY A 476 15.78 -11.00 -10.63
C GLY A 476 15.83 -10.47 -9.19
N VAL A 477 14.76 -10.68 -8.43
CA VAL A 477 14.68 -10.33 -7.00
C VAL A 477 15.17 -11.51 -6.15
N GLY A 478 15.95 -11.24 -5.09
CA GLY A 478 16.51 -12.30 -4.25
C GLY A 478 17.73 -13.01 -4.86
N ALA A 479 18.23 -12.50 -6.00
CA ALA A 479 19.21 -13.18 -6.82
C ALA A 479 20.64 -13.23 -6.24
N GLY A 480 21.26 -14.40 -6.38
CA GLY A 480 22.63 -14.70 -5.95
C GLY A 480 22.73 -15.22 -4.51
N PRO A 481 23.77 -16.02 -4.17
CA PRO A 481 23.95 -16.54 -2.81
C PRO A 481 24.19 -15.44 -1.77
N GLU A 482 24.73 -14.31 -2.21
CA GLU A 482 25.05 -13.12 -1.40
C GLU A 482 23.89 -12.08 -1.35
N TYR A 483 22.64 -12.48 -1.59
CA TYR A 483 21.53 -11.53 -1.52
C TYR A 483 21.28 -11.06 -0.07
N VAL A 484 21.62 -9.81 0.21
CA VAL A 484 21.53 -9.17 1.54
C VAL A 484 20.16 -8.57 1.89
N GLY A 485 19.18 -8.68 1.00
CA GLY A 485 17.89 -7.97 1.11
C GLY A 485 17.84 -6.66 0.32
N VAL A 486 16.77 -5.90 0.56
CA VAL A 486 16.68 -4.49 0.20
C VAL A 486 17.69 -3.72 1.07
N PRO A 487 18.72 -3.08 0.48
CA PRO A 487 19.72 -2.35 1.25
C PRO A 487 19.19 -0.98 1.69
N GLY A 488 19.71 -0.45 2.80
CA GLY A 488 19.35 0.88 3.29
C GLY A 488 17.98 0.93 3.97
N THR A 489 17.66 -0.06 4.80
CA THR A 489 16.39 -0.17 5.56
C THR A 489 16.64 -0.34 7.06
N TYR A 490 15.63 -0.07 7.90
CA TYR A 490 15.78 -0.16 9.36
C TYR A 490 15.98 -1.60 9.86
N PHE A 491 15.20 -2.55 9.32
CA PHE A 491 15.36 -3.98 9.59
C PHE A 491 16.15 -4.67 8.46
N PRO A 492 17.04 -5.63 8.79
CA PRO A 492 17.77 -6.43 7.82
C PRO A 492 16.90 -7.55 7.25
N LEU A 493 17.35 -8.18 6.15
CA LEU A 493 16.80 -9.47 5.73
C LEU A 493 17.01 -10.52 6.83
N ARG A 494 15.96 -11.26 7.18
CA ARG A 494 16.04 -12.44 8.04
C ARG A 494 15.95 -13.69 7.17
N LYS A 495 16.92 -14.58 7.35
CA LYS A 495 16.97 -15.87 6.65
C LYS A 495 16.33 -16.96 7.51
N GLY A 496 15.71 -17.95 6.85
CA GLY A 496 15.01 -19.06 7.50
C GLY A 496 13.60 -18.69 8.01
N GLY A 497 12.83 -19.73 8.32
CA GLY A 497 11.41 -19.61 8.67
C GLY A 497 10.46 -19.86 7.48
N LYS A 498 9.17 -19.64 7.72
CA LYS A 498 8.07 -19.89 6.79
C LYS A 498 7.13 -18.69 6.71
N VAL A 499 6.68 -18.37 5.50
CA VAL A 499 5.53 -17.48 5.27
C VAL A 499 4.32 -18.35 4.92
N THR A 500 3.14 -17.95 5.41
CA THR A 500 1.84 -18.39 4.87
C THR A 500 1.18 -17.16 4.26
N LEU A 501 0.74 -17.26 3.01
CA LEU A 501 0.03 -16.20 2.29
C LEU A 501 -1.47 -16.46 2.39
N TYR A 502 -2.24 -15.39 2.60
CA TYR A 502 -3.70 -15.45 2.71
C TYR A 502 -4.34 -14.53 1.68
N GLN A 503 -5.29 -15.07 0.94
CA GLN A 503 -6.32 -14.33 0.21
C GLN A 503 -7.54 -14.30 1.12
N ASP A 504 -8.12 -13.12 1.30
CA ASP A 504 -9.27 -12.83 2.17
C ASP A 504 -9.08 -13.25 3.64
N ALA A 505 -10.18 -13.18 4.41
CA ALA A 505 -10.22 -13.62 5.80
C ALA A 505 -10.31 -15.15 5.93
N HIS A 506 -10.96 -15.82 4.98
CA HIS A 506 -11.23 -17.25 5.03
C HIS A 506 -11.38 -17.84 3.61
N VAL A 507 -10.73 -18.98 3.34
CA VAL A 507 -10.92 -19.74 2.10
C VAL A 507 -11.51 -21.12 2.44
N PRO A 508 -12.75 -21.44 2.00
CA PRO A 508 -13.35 -22.76 2.18
C PRO A 508 -12.56 -23.88 1.48
N ASP A 509 -12.59 -25.10 2.05
CA ASP A 509 -11.88 -26.23 1.43
C ASP A 509 -12.51 -26.62 0.09
N GLY A 510 -11.75 -26.47 -0.99
CA GLY A 510 -12.16 -26.89 -2.33
C GLY A 510 -13.06 -25.91 -3.10
N CYS A 511 -13.23 -24.65 -2.66
CA CYS A 511 -13.88 -23.62 -3.48
C CYS A 511 -13.05 -23.23 -4.71
N LEU A 512 -11.72 -23.33 -4.61
CA LEU A 512 -10.75 -22.98 -5.67
C LEU A 512 -10.02 -24.23 -6.21
N PRO A 513 -9.54 -24.18 -7.47
CA PRO A 513 -8.92 -25.33 -8.13
C PRO A 513 -7.54 -25.71 -7.55
N ASN A 514 -7.23 -27.00 -7.62
CA ASN A 514 -5.94 -27.56 -7.20
C ASN A 514 -4.78 -27.09 -8.11
N ILE A 515 -4.00 -26.13 -7.62
CA ILE A 515 -2.78 -25.66 -8.30
C ILE A 515 -1.60 -26.56 -7.94
N LYS A 516 -0.75 -26.87 -8.92
CA LYS A 516 0.47 -27.68 -8.75
C LYS A 516 1.69 -26.79 -8.61
N LEU A 517 2.58 -27.19 -7.72
CA LEU A 517 3.88 -26.56 -7.49
C LEU A 517 5.02 -27.49 -7.94
N ASP A 518 6.25 -27.02 -7.78
CA ASP A 518 7.47 -27.83 -7.88
C ASP A 518 7.38 -29.11 -7.02
N GLN A 519 8.16 -30.13 -7.38
CA GLN A 519 8.20 -31.45 -6.70
C GLN A 519 6.86 -32.22 -6.66
N GLY A 520 5.79 -31.70 -7.30
CA GLY A 520 4.48 -32.34 -7.36
C GLY A 520 3.60 -32.12 -6.12
N ILE A 521 3.99 -31.19 -5.23
CA ILE A 521 3.11 -30.75 -4.15
C ILE A 521 2.01 -29.83 -4.69
N HIS A 522 0.92 -29.68 -3.94
CA HIS A 522 -0.16 -28.76 -4.26
C HIS A 522 -0.08 -27.48 -3.42
N PHE A 523 -0.48 -26.35 -4.01
CA PHE A 523 -0.71 -25.14 -3.23
C PHE A 523 -1.92 -25.35 -2.30
N VAL A 524 -1.84 -24.82 -1.08
CA VAL A 524 -2.90 -24.92 -0.07
C VAL A 524 -3.24 -23.52 0.41
N GLN A 525 -4.47 -23.08 0.15
CA GLN A 525 -4.97 -21.79 0.60
C GLN A 525 -5.06 -21.76 2.13
N GLY A 526 -4.50 -20.72 2.75
CA GLY A 526 -4.57 -20.52 4.20
C GLY A 526 -5.87 -19.84 4.64
N LYS A 527 -6.31 -20.11 5.87
CA LYS A 527 -7.55 -19.54 6.44
C LYS A 527 -7.22 -18.45 7.47
N CYS A 528 -6.95 -17.24 6.98
CA CYS A 528 -6.36 -16.12 7.73
C CYS A 528 -6.89 -15.96 9.16
N TRP A 529 -8.20 -15.74 9.31
CA TRP A 529 -8.80 -15.47 10.62
C TRP A 529 -8.95 -16.73 11.50
N THR A 530 -9.08 -17.91 10.89
CA THR A 530 -9.02 -19.21 11.61
C THR A 530 -7.62 -19.42 12.22
N ASP A 531 -6.56 -19.20 11.43
CA ASP A 531 -5.17 -19.25 11.89
C ASP A 531 -4.89 -18.22 12.99
N MET A 532 -5.41 -17.00 12.88
CA MET A 532 -5.31 -15.98 13.94
C MET A 532 -6.06 -16.40 15.22
N PHE A 533 -7.27 -16.93 15.09
CA PHE A 533 -8.09 -17.41 16.22
C PHE A 533 -7.38 -18.52 17.00
N ASP A 534 -6.86 -19.52 16.30
CA ASP A 534 -6.12 -20.62 16.94
C ASP A 534 -4.79 -20.15 17.51
N ALA A 535 -4.06 -19.25 16.84
CA ALA A 535 -2.84 -18.64 17.36
C ALA A 535 -3.10 -17.85 18.67
N ILE A 536 -4.14 -17.03 18.74
CA ILE A 536 -4.55 -16.30 19.95
C ILE A 536 -4.97 -17.27 21.07
N ARG A 537 -5.72 -18.33 20.75
CA ARG A 537 -6.15 -19.33 21.74
C ARG A 537 -4.99 -20.14 22.29
N GLN A 538 -4.00 -20.48 21.46
CA GLN A 538 -2.82 -21.27 21.85
C GLN A 538 -1.72 -20.47 22.54
N ALA A 539 -1.76 -19.13 22.51
CA ALA A 539 -0.82 -18.25 23.19
C ALA A 539 -0.75 -18.52 24.72
N ARG A 540 0.45 -18.41 25.30
CA ARG A 540 0.72 -18.65 26.74
C ARG A 540 1.47 -17.51 27.42
N ARG A 541 2.02 -16.56 26.65
CA ARG A 541 2.87 -15.46 27.13
C ARG A 541 2.36 -14.09 26.69
N LEU A 542 2.10 -13.86 25.40
CA LEU A 542 1.67 -12.57 24.87
C LEU A 542 0.68 -12.67 23.69
N VAL A 543 -0.18 -11.66 23.58
CA VAL A 543 -1.01 -11.37 22.39
C VAL A 543 -1.00 -9.85 22.17
N TYR A 544 -0.19 -9.37 21.23
CA TYR A 544 -0.04 -7.94 20.92
C TYR A 544 -0.70 -7.64 19.58
N ILE A 545 -1.60 -6.65 19.56
CA ILE A 545 -2.42 -6.33 18.38
C ILE A 545 -2.28 -4.84 18.03
N THR A 546 -2.06 -4.54 16.75
CA THR A 546 -2.25 -3.19 16.20
C THR A 546 -3.31 -3.24 15.10
N GLY A 547 -4.09 -2.18 15.00
CA GLY A 547 -5.07 -1.98 13.95
C GLY A 547 -5.42 -0.51 13.82
N TRP A 548 -5.91 -0.15 12.64
CA TRP A 548 -6.57 1.12 12.40
C TRP A 548 -7.96 1.12 13.04
N SER A 549 -8.66 -0.01 12.97
CA SER A 549 -9.87 -0.32 13.74
C SER A 549 -9.78 -1.74 14.29
N VAL A 550 -10.27 -1.96 15.51
CA VAL A 550 -10.47 -3.31 16.06
C VAL A 550 -11.81 -3.31 16.76
N TRP A 551 -12.71 -4.21 16.37
CA TRP A 551 -14.05 -4.30 16.93
C TRP A 551 -14.20 -5.56 17.78
N HIS A 552 -14.45 -5.38 19.08
CA HIS A 552 -14.47 -6.48 20.04
C HIS A 552 -15.58 -7.52 19.80
N LYS A 553 -16.56 -7.26 18.92
CA LYS A 553 -17.68 -8.19 18.62
C LYS A 553 -17.40 -9.13 17.45
N VAL A 554 -16.34 -8.89 16.67
CA VAL A 554 -15.97 -9.71 15.51
C VAL A 554 -15.85 -11.19 15.89
N ARG A 555 -16.43 -12.06 15.06
CA ARG A 555 -16.22 -13.52 15.10
C ARG A 555 -15.22 -13.89 14.03
N LEU A 556 -14.07 -14.43 14.45
CA LEU A 556 -12.96 -14.80 13.56
C LEU A 556 -13.23 -16.10 12.78
N VAL A 557 -13.98 -17.01 13.38
CA VAL A 557 -14.51 -18.24 12.77
C VAL A 557 -16.02 -18.09 12.70
N ARG A 558 -16.67 -18.50 11.60
CA ARG A 558 -18.13 -18.34 11.40
C ARG A 558 -18.83 -19.60 10.87
N ASP A 559 -18.03 -20.57 10.46
CA ASP A 559 -18.37 -21.83 9.80
C ASP A 559 -18.36 -23.05 10.75
N VAL A 560 -17.57 -23.01 11.83
CA VAL A 560 -17.40 -24.14 12.77
C VAL A 560 -17.86 -23.80 14.19
N ALA A 561 -18.88 -24.49 14.68
CA ALA A 561 -19.31 -24.42 16.08
C ALA A 561 -18.44 -25.32 16.99
N PRO A 562 -18.17 -24.96 18.26
CA PRO A 562 -18.61 -23.74 18.95
C PRO A 562 -17.66 -22.53 18.77
N ALA A 563 -16.64 -22.63 17.91
CA ALA A 563 -15.70 -21.52 17.65
C ALA A 563 -16.43 -20.29 17.07
N SER A 564 -17.50 -20.53 16.29
CA SER A 564 -18.47 -19.54 15.79
C SER A 564 -19.05 -18.63 16.86
N ASP A 565 -19.10 -19.05 18.12
CA ASP A 565 -19.85 -18.35 19.18
C ASP A 565 -18.98 -17.40 20.02
N CYS A 566 -17.65 -17.47 19.86
CA CYS A 566 -16.70 -16.63 20.58
C CYS A 566 -16.41 -15.32 19.82
N THR A 567 -16.63 -14.17 20.47
CA THR A 567 -16.14 -12.89 19.95
C THR A 567 -14.63 -12.73 20.19
N LEU A 568 -13.98 -11.90 19.37
CA LEU A 568 -12.61 -11.43 19.57
C LEU A 568 -12.41 -10.83 20.97
N GLY A 569 -13.41 -10.09 21.46
CA GLY A 569 -13.44 -9.53 22.80
C GLY A 569 -13.34 -10.58 23.90
N ASP A 570 -14.11 -11.66 23.77
CA ASP A 570 -14.19 -12.71 24.79
C ASP A 570 -12.97 -13.62 24.80
N ILE A 571 -12.41 -13.98 23.63
CA ILE A 571 -11.15 -14.74 23.59
C ILE A 571 -9.99 -13.93 24.19
N LEU A 572 -9.85 -12.64 23.84
CA LEU A 572 -8.80 -11.78 24.40
C LEU A 572 -8.96 -11.58 25.91
N ARG A 573 -10.20 -11.46 26.40
CA ARG A 573 -10.50 -11.42 27.84
C ARG A 573 -10.13 -12.73 28.54
N SER A 574 -10.44 -13.89 27.96
CA SER A 574 -10.04 -15.21 28.51
C SER A 574 -8.52 -15.31 28.61
N LYS A 575 -7.79 -15.05 27.52
CA LYS A 575 -6.32 -15.11 27.52
C LYS A 575 -5.71 -14.18 28.59
N SER A 576 -6.26 -12.99 28.79
CA SER A 576 -5.77 -12.08 29.82
C SER A 576 -6.10 -12.52 31.26
N GLN A 577 -7.14 -13.34 31.46
CA GLN A 577 -7.48 -13.98 32.74
C GLN A 577 -6.61 -15.22 33.00
N GLU A 578 -6.23 -15.96 31.96
CA GLU A 578 -5.24 -17.04 31.99
C GLU A 578 -3.80 -16.53 32.28
N GLY A 579 -3.58 -15.21 32.35
CA GLY A 579 -2.30 -14.58 32.65
C GLY A 579 -1.46 -14.17 31.43
N VAL A 580 -1.96 -14.40 30.20
CA VAL A 580 -1.30 -13.97 28.96
C VAL A 580 -1.30 -12.44 28.87
N ARG A 581 -0.18 -11.83 28.47
CA ARG A 581 -0.08 -10.38 28.35
C ARG A 581 -0.74 -9.89 27.05
N VAL A 582 -1.99 -9.47 27.15
CA VAL A 582 -2.77 -8.95 26.02
C VAL A 582 -2.69 -7.43 25.93
N LEU A 583 -2.14 -6.90 24.83
CA LEU A 583 -1.93 -5.47 24.59
C LEU A 583 -2.49 -5.05 23.22
N LEU A 584 -3.37 -4.04 23.20
CA LEU A 584 -3.95 -3.48 21.97
C LEU A 584 -3.47 -2.04 21.79
N LEU A 585 -2.86 -1.74 20.64
CA LEU A 585 -2.45 -0.39 20.26
C LEU A 585 -3.23 0.05 19.02
N LEU A 586 -4.37 0.67 19.27
CA LEU A 586 -5.33 1.11 18.25
C LEU A 586 -5.01 2.56 17.84
N TRP A 587 -5.54 3.00 16.71
CA TRP A 587 -5.63 4.43 16.41
C TRP A 587 -6.63 5.12 17.39
N ASP A 588 -6.47 6.43 17.62
CA ASP A 588 -7.40 7.29 18.37
C ASP A 588 -8.06 8.19 17.33
N ASP A 589 -9.28 7.86 16.90
CA ASP A 589 -10.01 8.71 15.95
C ASP A 589 -10.37 10.03 16.65
N PRO A 590 -9.86 11.18 16.18
CA PRO A 590 -10.17 12.47 16.80
C PRO A 590 -11.66 12.85 16.72
N THR A 591 -12.47 12.15 15.90
CA THR A 591 -13.90 12.44 15.70
C THR A 591 -14.86 11.55 16.51
N SER A 592 -14.46 10.34 16.91
CA SER A 592 -15.23 9.39 17.76
C SER A 592 -15.37 9.80 19.24
N ARG A 593 -15.16 11.06 19.58
CA ARG A 593 -15.01 11.53 20.96
C ARG A 593 -16.31 12.06 21.55
N SER A 594 -16.84 11.33 22.54
CA SER A 594 -18.00 11.75 23.35
C SER A 594 -17.85 13.15 23.97
N ILE A 595 -18.54 14.14 23.41
CA ILE A 595 -18.64 15.50 23.97
C ILE A 595 -19.92 15.59 24.81
N LEU A 596 -19.78 16.06 26.06
CA LEU A 596 -20.91 16.36 26.98
C LEU A 596 -21.90 15.19 27.20
N GLY A 597 -21.44 13.95 27.07
CA GLY A 597 -22.25 12.73 27.27
C GLY A 597 -22.96 12.23 26.02
N TYR A 598 -22.93 12.97 24.91
CA TYR A 598 -23.39 12.50 23.61
C TYR A 598 -22.25 11.77 22.90
N LYS A 599 -22.48 10.52 22.49
CA LYS A 599 -21.59 9.83 21.56
C LYS A 599 -21.73 10.47 20.18
N THR A 600 -20.63 10.94 19.61
CA THR A 600 -20.50 11.09 18.16
C THR A 600 -19.97 9.77 17.61
N GLU A 601 -20.65 9.20 16.63
CA GLU A 601 -20.04 8.18 15.78
C GLU A 601 -18.93 8.84 14.95
N GLY A 602 -17.79 8.18 14.82
CA GLY A 602 -16.65 8.71 14.10
C GLY A 602 -16.95 8.93 12.63
N ILE A 603 -16.45 10.05 12.06
CA ILE A 603 -16.53 10.34 10.63
C ILE A 603 -15.79 9.26 9.81
N MET A 604 -14.90 8.51 10.46
CA MET A 604 -14.10 7.43 9.88
C MET A 604 -14.57 6.01 10.29
N ALA A 605 -15.74 5.87 10.94
CA ALA A 605 -16.35 4.58 11.29
C ALA A 605 -15.43 3.58 12.04
N THR A 606 -14.68 4.05 13.04
CA THR A 606 -13.81 3.20 13.87
C THR A 606 -14.47 2.74 15.17
N HIS A 607 -14.07 1.56 15.66
CA HIS A 607 -14.57 0.96 16.90
C HIS A 607 -13.60 1.08 18.09
N ASP A 608 -12.64 2.00 18.03
CA ASP A 608 -11.52 2.15 18.96
C ASP A 608 -11.97 2.50 20.40
N GLU A 609 -12.86 3.49 20.56
CA GLU A 609 -13.44 3.84 21.86
C GLU A 609 -14.41 2.78 22.41
N GLU A 610 -15.18 2.09 21.54
CA GLU A 610 -16.05 0.99 21.96
C GLU A 610 -15.24 -0.19 22.53
N THR A 611 -14.24 -0.64 21.78
CA THR A 611 -13.33 -1.72 22.17
C THR A 611 -12.52 -1.36 23.43
N ARG A 612 -12.05 -0.12 23.57
CA ARG A 612 -11.42 0.34 24.83
C ARG A 612 -12.39 0.25 26.01
N SER A 613 -13.65 0.65 25.82
CA SER A 613 -14.67 0.60 26.88
C SER A 613 -14.95 -0.84 27.34
N PHE A 614 -15.07 -1.79 26.41
CA PHE A 614 -15.31 -3.22 26.69
C PHE A 614 -14.19 -3.88 27.52
N PHE A 615 -12.94 -3.45 27.34
CA PHE A 615 -11.78 -3.99 28.07
C PHE A 615 -11.43 -3.24 29.37
N LYS A 616 -12.04 -2.09 29.65
CA LYS A 616 -11.76 -1.18 30.78
C LYS A 616 -11.69 -1.83 32.17
N HIS A 617 -12.40 -2.95 32.38
CA HIS A 617 -12.47 -3.69 33.63
C HIS A 617 -11.84 -5.10 33.54
N SER A 618 -10.87 -5.28 32.64
CA SER A 618 -10.11 -6.53 32.43
C SER A 618 -8.60 -6.29 32.55
N SER A 619 -7.82 -7.37 32.46
CA SER A 619 -6.34 -7.32 32.38
C SER A 619 -5.80 -7.00 30.96
N VAL A 620 -6.67 -6.94 29.93
CA VAL A 620 -6.31 -6.45 28.59
C VAL A 620 -6.01 -4.96 28.65
N GLN A 621 -4.86 -4.53 28.13
CA GLN A 621 -4.48 -3.12 28.10
C GLN A 621 -4.69 -2.55 26.70
N VAL A 622 -5.62 -1.60 26.57
CA VAL A 622 -5.89 -0.89 25.32
C VAL A 622 -5.33 0.53 25.40
N LEU A 623 -4.44 0.88 24.48
CA LEU A 623 -3.99 2.26 24.24
C LEU A 623 -4.54 2.75 22.90
N LEU A 624 -5.25 3.88 22.93
CA LEU A 624 -5.55 4.62 21.70
C LEU A 624 -4.39 5.56 21.41
N CYS A 625 -3.93 5.53 20.17
CA CYS A 625 -2.71 6.20 19.72
C CYS A 625 -3.06 7.25 18.66
N PRO A 626 -3.21 8.52 19.03
CA PRO A 626 -3.41 9.59 18.04
C PRO A 626 -2.12 9.80 17.25
N ARG A 627 -2.26 10.00 15.95
CA ARG A 627 -1.15 10.43 15.09
C ARG A 627 -0.83 11.89 15.42
N ILE A 628 0.40 12.18 15.84
CA ILE A 628 0.80 13.50 16.36
C ILE A 628 2.07 13.97 15.64
N ALA A 629 2.04 15.20 15.12
CA ALA A 629 3.24 15.86 14.62
C ALA A 629 4.18 16.27 15.77
N GLY A 630 5.49 16.20 15.53
CA GLY A 630 6.51 16.76 16.41
C GLY A 630 6.28 18.24 16.73
N LYS A 631 6.60 18.65 17.96
CA LYS A 631 6.33 20.01 18.49
C LYS A 631 7.06 21.15 17.76
N LYS A 632 8.00 20.83 16.86
CA LYS A 632 8.76 21.75 16.00
C LYS A 632 8.19 21.87 14.56
N HIS A 633 6.99 21.34 14.29
CA HIS A 633 6.26 21.65 13.04
C HIS A 633 5.35 22.88 13.23
N SER A 634 4.98 23.55 12.13
CA SER A 634 4.03 24.66 12.16
C SER A 634 2.65 24.23 12.68
N TRP A 635 1.90 25.16 13.28
CA TRP A 635 0.56 24.88 13.84
C TRP A 635 -0.39 24.26 12.80
N VAL A 636 -0.31 24.70 11.54
CA VAL A 636 -1.08 24.13 10.42
C VAL A 636 -0.74 22.64 10.24
N LYS A 637 0.54 22.27 10.15
CA LYS A 637 0.95 20.86 10.00
C LYS A 637 0.66 20.03 11.25
N GLN A 638 0.69 20.63 12.45
CA GLN A 638 0.25 19.95 13.68
C GLN A 638 -1.25 19.61 13.65
N LYS A 639 -2.10 20.56 13.21
CA LYS A 639 -3.54 20.33 13.05
C LYS A 639 -3.83 19.32 11.93
N GLU A 640 -3.15 19.45 10.79
CA GLU A 640 -3.23 18.53 9.65
C GLU A 640 -2.96 17.08 10.07
N VAL A 641 -1.78 16.81 10.65
CA VAL A 641 -1.39 15.46 11.08
C VAL A 641 -2.34 14.90 12.14
N GLY A 642 -2.78 15.73 13.10
CA GLY A 642 -3.69 15.34 14.18
C GLY A 642 -5.18 15.32 13.82
N THR A 643 -5.54 15.44 12.54
CA THR A 643 -6.93 15.36 12.04
C THR A 643 -7.06 14.46 10.80
N ILE A 644 -5.98 14.28 10.02
CA ILE A 644 -6.04 13.67 8.69
C ILE A 644 -5.30 12.33 8.62
N TYR A 645 -4.21 12.17 9.38
CA TYR A 645 -3.33 11.01 9.29
C TYR A 645 -3.58 9.99 10.40
N THR A 646 -3.34 8.73 10.08
CA THR A 646 -3.76 7.59 10.90
C THR A 646 -2.60 6.72 11.38
N HIS A 647 -2.91 5.82 12.31
CA HIS A 647 -2.06 4.66 12.60
C HIS A 647 -2.62 3.44 11.85
N HIS A 648 -2.09 3.19 10.65
CA HIS A 648 -2.72 2.29 9.67
C HIS A 648 -2.22 0.82 9.70
N GLN A 649 -1.11 0.55 10.38
CA GLN A 649 -0.59 -0.82 10.62
C GLN A 649 -1.66 -1.76 11.17
N LYS A 650 -1.85 -2.92 10.52
CA LYS A 650 -2.63 -4.06 11.03
C LYS A 650 -1.68 -5.21 11.36
N THR A 651 -1.64 -5.67 12.61
CA THR A 651 -0.76 -6.77 13.04
C THR A 651 -1.34 -7.58 14.20
N VAL A 652 -1.16 -8.90 14.19
CA VAL A 652 -1.37 -9.77 15.36
C VAL A 652 -0.05 -10.49 15.67
N ILE A 653 0.45 -10.41 16.90
CA ILE A 653 1.73 -11.00 17.32
C ILE A 653 1.48 -11.87 18.55
N VAL A 654 1.89 -13.14 18.52
CA VAL A 654 1.68 -14.09 19.63
C VAL A 654 2.90 -14.99 19.85
N ASP A 655 2.97 -15.61 21.03
CA ASP A 655 3.83 -16.77 21.24
C ASP A 655 3.15 -18.07 20.78
N ALA A 656 3.73 -18.75 19.79
CA ALA A 656 3.32 -20.06 19.32
C ALA A 656 4.18 -21.18 19.92
N ASP A 657 3.74 -22.44 19.77
CA ASP A 657 4.56 -23.60 20.13
C ASP A 657 5.76 -23.75 19.19
N ALA A 658 6.92 -24.10 19.74
CA ALA A 658 8.13 -24.44 18.98
C ALA A 658 8.52 -25.93 19.13
N GLY A 659 7.75 -26.70 19.90
CA GLY A 659 8.11 -28.05 20.32
C GLY A 659 9.07 -28.05 21.51
N ASN A 660 9.33 -29.24 22.07
CA ASN A 660 10.26 -29.44 23.20
C ASN A 660 9.99 -28.54 24.43
N ASN A 661 8.73 -28.15 24.66
CA ASN A 661 8.28 -27.16 25.65
C ASN A 661 8.78 -25.72 25.44
N HIS A 662 9.51 -25.44 24.35
CA HIS A 662 9.84 -24.09 23.91
C HIS A 662 8.72 -23.45 23.10
N ARG A 663 8.78 -22.13 22.96
CA ARG A 663 7.84 -21.29 22.24
C ARG A 663 8.60 -20.27 21.39
N LYS A 664 7.96 -19.76 20.37
CA LYS A 664 8.53 -18.82 19.40
C LYS A 664 7.54 -17.70 19.09
N ILE A 665 8.03 -16.54 18.70
CA ILE A 665 7.14 -15.45 18.24
C ILE A 665 6.72 -15.73 16.80
N ILE A 666 5.41 -15.62 16.53
CA ILE A 666 4.86 -15.53 15.17
C ILE A 666 4.08 -14.22 15.03
N ALA A 667 4.03 -13.69 13.81
CA ALA A 667 3.36 -12.43 13.53
C ALA A 667 2.51 -12.52 12.26
N PHE A 668 1.36 -11.85 12.26
CA PHE A 668 0.49 -11.66 11.11
C PHE A 668 0.58 -10.19 10.66
N VAL A 669 0.68 -9.97 9.35
CA VAL A 669 0.84 -8.65 8.71
C VAL A 669 0.10 -8.62 7.36
N GLY A 670 -0.66 -7.55 7.09
CA GLY A 670 -1.40 -7.38 5.83
C GLY A 670 -2.41 -6.22 5.85
N GLY A 671 -3.41 -6.28 4.96
CA GLY A 671 -4.44 -5.26 4.82
C GLY A 671 -5.66 -5.44 5.75
N LEU A 672 -6.01 -6.67 6.11
CA LEU A 672 -7.14 -6.93 7.03
C LEU A 672 -6.93 -6.35 8.44
N ASP A 673 -7.83 -5.45 8.86
CA ASP A 673 -8.06 -5.09 10.26
C ASP A 673 -8.98 -6.13 10.94
N LEU A 674 -8.93 -6.22 12.27
CA LEU A 674 -9.83 -7.09 13.06
C LEU A 674 -11.12 -6.37 13.43
N CYS A 675 -11.86 -5.92 12.41
CA CYS A 675 -13.12 -5.18 12.56
C CYS A 675 -14.23 -5.71 11.64
N ASP A 676 -15.38 -5.06 11.73
CA ASP A 676 -16.61 -5.27 10.95
C ASP A 676 -16.37 -5.30 9.43
N GLY A 677 -17.15 -6.10 8.70
CA GLY A 677 -17.18 -6.16 7.24
C GLY A 677 -15.98 -6.86 6.56
N ARG A 678 -14.85 -7.03 7.26
CA ARG A 678 -13.57 -7.57 6.74
C ARG A 678 -13.52 -9.09 6.64
N TYR A 679 -14.53 -9.80 7.14
CA TYR A 679 -14.69 -11.21 6.83
C TYR A 679 -15.28 -11.33 5.43
N ASP A 680 -14.63 -12.10 4.57
CA ASP A 680 -15.20 -12.60 3.32
C ASP A 680 -14.45 -13.85 2.87
N ASN A 681 -14.89 -14.41 1.74
CA ASN A 681 -14.25 -15.51 1.05
C ASN A 681 -14.23 -15.29 -0.48
N PRO A 682 -13.50 -16.13 -1.25
CA PRO A 682 -13.40 -16.00 -2.71
C PRO A 682 -14.73 -16.06 -3.51
N ASP A 683 -15.86 -16.43 -2.90
CA ASP A 683 -17.18 -16.38 -3.54
C ASP A 683 -17.74 -14.94 -3.57
N HIS A 684 -17.23 -14.04 -2.71
CA HIS A 684 -17.52 -12.60 -2.62
C HIS A 684 -19.01 -12.24 -2.75
N VAL A 685 -19.83 -12.95 -1.99
CA VAL A 685 -21.30 -13.01 -2.15
C VAL A 685 -22.01 -11.73 -1.68
N LEU A 686 -22.90 -11.22 -2.52
CA LEU A 686 -23.54 -9.91 -2.36
C LEU A 686 -24.77 -9.91 -1.43
N PHE A 687 -25.65 -10.91 -1.59
CA PHE A 687 -26.98 -10.96 -0.99
C PHE A 687 -27.28 -12.28 -0.27
N ARG A 688 -26.63 -13.38 -0.67
CA ARG A 688 -26.91 -14.74 -0.15
C ARG A 688 -26.62 -14.89 1.35
N THR A 689 -25.60 -14.20 1.86
CA THR A 689 -25.15 -14.28 3.27
C THR A 689 -25.81 -13.28 4.22
N LEU A 690 -26.67 -12.39 3.72
CA LEU A 690 -27.28 -11.31 4.51
C LEU A 690 -28.18 -11.80 5.67
N GLN A 691 -28.54 -13.09 5.67
CA GLN A 691 -29.30 -13.74 6.75
C GLN A 691 -28.49 -14.85 7.46
N THR A 692 -27.21 -15.02 7.11
CA THR A 692 -26.28 -15.98 7.73
C THR A 692 -25.10 -15.24 8.37
N TYR A 693 -23.85 -15.52 7.99
CA TYR A 693 -22.66 -15.01 8.66
C TYR A 693 -22.31 -13.54 8.36
N HIS A 694 -23.06 -12.87 7.46
CA HIS A 694 -22.99 -11.41 7.25
C HIS A 694 -24.21 -10.65 7.81
N LYS A 695 -25.13 -11.32 8.52
CA LYS A 695 -26.34 -10.71 9.08
C LYS A 695 -26.04 -9.64 10.14
N ASP A 696 -25.16 -9.97 11.09
CA ASP A 696 -24.74 -9.08 12.18
C ASP A 696 -23.41 -8.36 11.84
N ASP A 697 -23.03 -8.36 10.55
CA ASP A 697 -21.75 -7.86 10.01
C ASP A 697 -21.94 -7.32 8.57
N TYR A 698 -23.04 -6.59 8.35
CA TYR A 698 -23.29 -5.93 7.07
C TYR A 698 -22.44 -4.66 6.96
N HIS A 699 -21.59 -4.59 5.93
CA HIS A 699 -20.84 -3.40 5.56
C HIS A 699 -21.18 -2.99 4.13
N ASN A 700 -21.53 -1.71 3.92
CA ASN A 700 -21.54 -1.04 2.62
C ASN A 700 -21.70 0.49 2.83
N PRO A 701 -20.61 1.29 2.85
CA PRO A 701 -20.63 2.73 3.10
C PRO A 701 -20.90 3.58 1.83
N THR A 702 -21.22 2.96 0.70
CA THR A 702 -21.60 3.67 -0.55
C THR A 702 -23.00 4.28 -0.47
N TYR A 703 -23.90 3.72 0.35
CA TYR A 703 -25.30 4.14 0.46
C TYR A 703 -25.52 5.18 1.56
N THR A 704 -26.53 6.04 1.38
CA THR A 704 -26.93 7.04 2.39
C THR A 704 -28.40 6.91 2.81
N GLY A 705 -29.19 6.13 2.07
CA GLY A 705 -30.55 5.73 2.45
C GLY A 705 -30.62 4.39 3.18
N SER A 706 -31.79 3.74 3.10
CA SER A 706 -32.01 2.43 3.72
C SER A 706 -31.28 1.31 2.97
N THR A 707 -30.33 0.68 3.66
CA THR A 707 -29.53 -0.47 3.20
C THR A 707 -30.29 -1.80 3.19
N VAL A 708 -31.57 -1.81 3.61
CA VAL A 708 -32.36 -3.05 3.70
C VAL A 708 -32.49 -3.70 2.31
N GLY A 709 -31.97 -4.93 2.20
CA GLY A 709 -31.90 -5.70 0.96
C GLY A 709 -30.88 -5.23 -0.07
N CYS A 710 -30.09 -4.19 0.21
CA CYS A 710 -28.95 -3.80 -0.64
C CYS A 710 -27.85 -4.89 -0.60
N PRO A 711 -26.98 -4.93 -1.62
CA PRO A 711 -25.80 -5.80 -1.56
C PRO A 711 -24.85 -5.33 -0.43
N ARG A 712 -24.21 -6.27 0.28
CA ARG A 712 -22.97 -5.92 1.01
C ARG A 712 -21.93 -5.42 0.03
N GLU A 713 -20.92 -4.74 0.53
CA GLU A 713 -19.67 -4.52 -0.18
C GLU A 713 -18.74 -5.70 0.18
N PRO A 714 -18.47 -6.65 -0.74
CA PRO A 714 -17.57 -7.77 -0.45
C PRO A 714 -16.14 -7.28 -0.28
N TRP A 715 -15.35 -7.97 0.52
CA TRP A 715 -14.05 -7.47 1.00
C TRP A 715 -12.90 -8.37 0.55
N HIS A 716 -12.27 -8.00 -0.57
CA HIS A 716 -11.08 -8.69 -1.07
C HIS A 716 -9.80 -8.08 -0.49
N ASP A 717 -8.94 -8.91 0.10
CA ASP A 717 -7.74 -8.43 0.79
C ASP A 717 -6.59 -9.45 0.83
N MET A 718 -5.39 -8.97 1.12
CA MET A 718 -4.16 -9.78 1.24
C MET A 718 -3.62 -9.73 2.67
N HIS A 719 -3.28 -10.89 3.21
CA HIS A 719 -2.61 -10.98 4.52
C HIS A 719 -1.52 -12.06 4.52
N SER A 720 -0.65 -12.03 5.53
CA SER A 720 0.42 -13.00 5.70
C SER A 720 0.63 -13.40 7.15
N LYS A 721 1.10 -14.62 7.39
CA LYS A 721 1.66 -15.09 8.66
C LYS A 721 3.14 -15.37 8.48
N ILE A 722 3.95 -14.85 9.39
CA ILE A 722 5.40 -14.95 9.45
C ILE A 722 5.76 -15.82 10.65
N ASP A 723 6.35 -16.98 10.39
CA ASP A 723 6.86 -17.92 11.39
C ASP A 723 8.37 -18.04 11.24
N GLY A 724 9.12 -17.36 12.12
CA GLY A 724 10.58 -17.29 12.04
C GLY A 724 11.16 -15.96 12.54
N PRO A 725 12.47 -15.73 12.36
CA PRO A 725 13.17 -14.58 12.93
C PRO A 725 12.59 -13.20 12.55
N ALA A 726 11.95 -13.05 11.38
CA ALA A 726 11.31 -11.79 10.98
C ALA A 726 10.08 -11.41 11.84
N ALA A 727 9.42 -12.36 12.51
CA ALA A 727 8.32 -12.05 13.43
C ALA A 727 8.78 -11.19 14.63
N TYR A 728 10.06 -11.29 15.00
CA TYR A 728 10.65 -10.52 16.09
C TYR A 728 10.89 -9.05 15.67
N ASP A 729 11.11 -8.76 14.39
CA ASP A 729 11.17 -7.37 13.90
C ASP A 729 9.78 -6.70 13.92
N VAL A 730 8.71 -7.47 13.65
CA VAL A 730 7.31 -7.00 13.83
C VAL A 730 7.01 -6.73 15.32
N LEU A 731 7.51 -7.58 16.22
CA LEU A 731 7.44 -7.35 17.67
C LEU A 731 8.21 -6.09 18.09
N VAL A 732 9.46 -5.90 17.64
CA VAL A 732 10.23 -4.67 17.93
C VAL A 732 9.49 -3.42 17.44
N ASN A 733 8.84 -3.46 16.27
CA ASN A 733 7.97 -2.37 15.82
C ASN A 733 6.79 -2.10 16.78
N PHE A 734 6.14 -3.14 17.31
CA PHE A 734 5.10 -2.98 18.33
C PHE A 734 5.64 -2.30 19.59
N GLU A 735 6.77 -2.79 20.11
CA GLU A 735 7.39 -2.30 21.34
C GLU A 735 7.86 -0.85 21.22
N GLU A 736 8.51 -0.51 20.11
CA GLU A 736 8.92 0.87 19.77
C GLU A 736 7.73 1.84 19.74
N ARG A 737 6.59 1.42 19.18
CA ARG A 737 5.34 2.21 19.16
C ARG A 737 4.68 2.27 20.55
N TRP A 738 4.55 1.15 21.24
CA TRP A 738 3.94 1.07 22.57
C TRP A 738 4.66 1.97 23.59
N LEU A 739 5.99 1.87 23.63
CA LEU A 739 6.82 2.71 24.50
C LEU A 739 6.84 4.20 24.10
N LYS A 740 6.30 4.55 22.92
CA LYS A 740 6.02 5.94 22.54
C LYS A 740 4.65 6.41 23.02
N ALA A 741 3.61 5.61 22.79
CA ALA A 741 2.23 5.91 23.17
C ALA A 741 2.03 5.96 24.69
N ALA A 742 2.62 5.03 25.45
CA ALA A 742 2.44 4.88 26.90
C ALA A 742 3.07 6.01 27.77
N LYS A 743 3.57 7.09 27.18
CA LYS A 743 4.29 8.16 27.90
C LYS A 743 3.33 9.03 28.73
N PRO A 744 3.52 9.18 30.06
CA PRO A 744 2.62 9.97 30.91
C PRO A 744 2.50 11.45 30.51
N HIS A 745 1.25 11.90 30.31
CA HIS A 745 0.91 13.29 29.99
C HIS A 745 0.35 14.04 31.21
N GLY A 746 0.58 15.36 31.27
CA GLY A 746 0.08 16.24 32.33
C GLY A 746 0.52 15.84 33.74
N LEU A 747 -0.39 15.98 34.71
CA LEU A 747 -0.16 15.62 36.13
C LEU A 747 0.19 14.13 36.35
N LYS A 748 -0.10 13.24 35.38
CA LYS A 748 0.25 11.81 35.46
C LYS A 748 1.77 11.56 35.44
N LYS A 749 2.60 12.56 35.11
CA LYS A 749 4.08 12.50 35.23
C LYS A 749 4.61 12.12 36.62
N LEU A 750 3.82 12.32 37.68
CA LEU A 750 4.18 11.97 39.06
C LEU A 750 3.93 10.49 39.40
N LYS A 751 3.30 9.71 38.52
CA LYS A 751 3.20 8.25 38.67
C LYS A 751 4.40 7.58 38.00
N LYS A 752 4.83 6.42 38.53
CA LYS A 752 5.82 5.55 37.87
C LYS A 752 5.42 5.28 36.41
N PRO A 753 6.38 5.19 35.46
CA PRO A 753 6.07 4.86 34.07
C PRO A 753 5.46 3.45 33.95
N PHE A 754 4.69 3.22 32.88
CA PHE A 754 4.15 1.91 32.48
C PHE A 754 5.24 0.99 31.89
N ASP A 755 6.43 0.93 32.50
CA ASP A 755 7.61 0.19 31.99
C ASP A 755 7.49 -1.34 32.16
N ASP A 756 6.52 -1.83 32.96
CA ASP A 756 6.22 -3.26 33.17
C ASP A 756 5.05 -3.77 32.28
N ALA A 757 4.67 -3.01 31.25
CA ALA A 757 3.59 -3.39 30.32
C ALA A 757 4.01 -4.46 29.31
N LEU A 758 5.21 -4.32 28.73
CA LEU A 758 5.80 -5.26 27.76
C LEU A 758 6.56 -6.39 28.46
N LEU A 759 6.61 -7.56 27.83
CA LEU A 759 7.46 -8.66 28.26
C LEU A 759 8.87 -8.48 27.67
N ARG A 760 9.91 -8.78 28.47
CA ARG A 760 11.30 -8.83 27.98
C ARG A 760 11.59 -10.25 27.53
N ILE A 761 11.28 -10.56 26.28
CA ILE A 761 11.30 -11.92 25.74
C ILE A 761 12.66 -12.62 25.90
N GLU A 762 13.77 -11.87 25.86
CA GLU A 762 15.15 -12.35 26.04
C GLU A 762 15.46 -12.79 27.48
N ARG A 763 14.48 -12.67 28.39
CA ARG A 763 14.55 -13.11 29.79
C ARG A 763 13.55 -14.22 30.12
N ILE A 764 12.82 -14.71 29.12
CA ILE A 764 11.82 -15.78 29.27
C ILE A 764 12.43 -17.05 28.66
N PRO A 765 12.99 -17.99 29.47
CA PRO A 765 13.84 -19.06 28.96
C PRO A 765 13.10 -20.12 28.12
N ASP A 766 11.77 -20.15 28.17
CA ASP A 766 10.94 -20.97 27.28
C ASP A 766 10.63 -20.29 25.93
N ILE A 767 10.94 -19.01 25.73
CA ILE A 767 10.83 -18.34 24.42
C ILE A 767 12.19 -18.36 23.71
N MET A 768 12.24 -18.88 22.49
CA MET A 768 13.40 -18.82 21.61
C MET A 768 13.75 -17.37 21.24
N GLY A 769 15.03 -17.03 21.29
CA GLY A 769 15.58 -15.79 20.74
C GLY A 769 15.82 -15.86 19.23
N VAL A 770 16.08 -14.71 18.60
CA VAL A 770 16.43 -14.62 17.17
C VAL A 770 17.72 -15.40 16.84
N SER A 771 18.62 -15.57 17.82
CA SER A 771 19.84 -16.38 17.75
C SER A 771 19.60 -17.88 17.64
N ASP A 772 18.42 -18.36 18.03
CA ASP A 772 18.17 -19.78 18.28
C ASP A 772 17.55 -20.46 17.04
N PHE A 773 17.23 -19.67 16.01
CA PHE A 773 16.84 -20.14 14.69
C PHE A 773 18.09 -20.53 13.89
N THR A 774 18.30 -21.84 13.73
CA THR A 774 19.32 -22.37 12.82
C THR A 774 18.81 -22.34 11.38
N GLU A 775 19.64 -21.89 10.43
CA GLU A 775 19.33 -22.02 9.01
C GLU A 775 19.47 -23.48 8.56
N ASN A 776 18.35 -24.18 8.38
CA ASN A 776 18.34 -25.40 7.59
C ASN A 776 18.38 -25.04 6.10
N GLU A 777 19.59 -24.96 5.53
CA GLU A 777 19.76 -24.65 4.10
C GLU A 777 19.13 -25.70 3.17
N ASN A 778 18.96 -26.93 3.66
CA ASN A 778 18.38 -28.05 2.92
C ASN A 778 16.84 -28.05 2.89
N ASP A 779 16.16 -27.17 3.63
CA ASP A 779 14.71 -27.02 3.55
C ASP A 779 14.32 -26.32 2.23
N PRO A 780 13.62 -26.98 1.29
CA PRO A 780 13.26 -26.39 0.01
C PRO A 780 12.21 -25.29 0.14
N GLU A 781 11.30 -25.41 1.11
CA GLU A 781 10.20 -24.49 1.32
C GLU A 781 10.58 -23.29 2.20
N ARG A 782 11.86 -23.22 2.66
CA ARG A 782 12.36 -22.13 3.52
C ARG A 782 12.16 -20.77 2.87
N TRP A 783 11.86 -19.77 3.70
CA TRP A 783 11.68 -18.39 3.27
C TRP A 783 12.83 -17.49 3.75
N HIS A 784 12.99 -16.37 3.06
CA HIS A 784 13.78 -15.22 3.50
C HIS A 784 12.85 -14.00 3.50
N VAL A 785 12.80 -13.27 4.62
CA VAL A 785 11.77 -12.27 4.92
C VAL A 785 12.40 -11.01 5.48
N GLN A 786 11.97 -9.84 5.00
CA GLN A 786 12.43 -8.53 5.49
C GLN A 786 11.22 -7.66 5.85
N ILE A 787 11.28 -6.98 7.00
CA ILE A 787 10.22 -6.08 7.47
C ILE A 787 10.51 -4.65 7.02
N PHE A 788 9.50 -3.98 6.48
CA PHE A 788 9.55 -2.61 6.00
C PHE A 788 8.49 -1.75 6.68
N ARG A 789 8.74 -0.45 6.82
CA ARG A 789 7.80 0.49 7.43
C ARG A 789 7.73 1.82 6.68
N SER A 790 6.63 2.52 6.94
CA SER A 790 6.51 3.96 6.78
C SER A 790 6.21 4.50 8.18
N ILE A 791 7.19 5.09 8.88
CA ILE A 791 7.00 5.57 10.26
C ILE A 791 8.04 6.64 10.65
N ASP A 792 7.69 7.51 11.60
CA ASP A 792 8.55 8.62 12.02
C ASP A 792 8.94 8.60 13.51
N SER A 793 9.93 9.42 13.87
CA SER A 793 10.38 9.61 15.26
C SER A 793 9.34 10.28 16.17
N ASN A 794 8.13 10.62 15.68
CA ASN A 794 6.99 11.03 16.49
C ASN A 794 6.13 9.82 16.90
N SER A 795 6.13 8.73 16.14
CA SER A 795 5.40 7.49 16.45
C SER A 795 6.22 6.36 17.12
N VAL A 796 7.55 6.41 17.15
CA VAL A 796 8.39 5.40 17.86
C VAL A 796 9.25 5.91 19.03
N LYS A 797 9.73 5.01 19.89
CA LYS A 797 10.81 5.19 20.89
C LYS A 797 11.86 4.09 20.64
N GLY A 798 12.81 4.40 19.75
CA GLY A 798 13.93 3.51 19.38
C GLY A 798 14.94 4.23 18.48
N PHE A 799 14.43 5.08 17.58
CA PHE A 799 15.24 5.96 16.72
C PHE A 799 16.19 6.88 17.53
N PRO A 800 17.36 7.26 16.97
CA PRO A 800 18.34 8.11 17.64
C PRO A 800 17.81 9.49 18.05
N LYS A 801 18.53 10.13 19.00
CA LYS A 801 18.24 11.48 19.48
C LYS A 801 19.02 12.57 18.73
N ASP A 802 20.28 12.31 18.37
CA ASP A 802 21.04 13.18 17.47
C ASP A 802 20.71 12.76 16.02
N PRO A 803 20.22 13.67 15.17
CA PRO A 803 19.98 13.38 13.76
C PRO A 803 21.21 12.91 12.96
N LYS A 804 22.45 13.16 13.44
CA LYS A 804 23.68 12.64 12.81
C LYS A 804 23.72 11.11 12.81
N ASP A 805 23.17 10.48 13.84
CA ASP A 805 23.12 9.02 13.98
C ASP A 805 22.09 8.39 13.02
N ALA A 806 21.21 9.18 12.39
CA ALA A 806 20.11 8.68 11.56
C ALA A 806 20.59 7.75 10.43
N THR A 807 21.67 8.14 9.74
CA THR A 807 22.27 7.35 8.65
C THR A 807 22.76 5.98 9.14
N SER A 808 23.24 5.87 10.39
CA SER A 808 23.66 4.58 10.99
C SER A 808 22.50 3.60 11.24
N LYS A 809 21.26 4.09 11.12
CA LYS A 809 20.01 3.32 11.21
C LYS A 809 19.21 3.33 9.90
N ASN A 810 19.83 3.78 8.80
CA ASN A 810 19.19 3.95 7.49
C ASN A 810 17.92 4.83 7.53
N LEU A 811 17.89 5.82 8.42
CA LEU A 811 16.77 6.74 8.59
C LEU A 811 17.01 8.05 7.82
N VAL A 812 15.95 8.57 7.19
CA VAL A 812 15.97 9.81 6.40
C VAL A 812 15.61 11.01 7.27
N CYS A 813 16.23 12.17 7.05
CA CYS A 813 15.94 13.38 7.81
C CYS A 813 14.70 14.12 7.26
N GLY A 814 13.60 14.12 7.99
CA GLY A 814 12.49 15.04 7.81
C GLY A 814 12.77 16.42 8.43
N LYS A 815 11.82 17.36 8.30
CA LYS A 815 11.92 18.63 9.03
C LYS A 815 11.67 18.38 10.51
N ASN A 816 12.70 18.47 11.34
CA ASN A 816 12.64 18.21 12.80
C ASN A 816 12.15 16.80 13.19
N VAL A 817 12.34 15.79 12.33
CA VAL A 817 11.87 14.41 12.53
C VAL A 817 12.78 13.41 11.78
N LEU A 818 12.96 12.19 12.29
CA LEU A 818 13.60 11.09 11.54
C LEU A 818 12.55 10.15 10.96
N ILE A 819 12.80 9.60 9.77
CA ILE A 819 11.83 8.87 8.96
C ILE A 819 12.39 7.50 8.55
N ASP A 820 11.62 6.45 8.77
CA ASP A 820 11.74 5.17 8.07
C ASP A 820 10.69 5.17 6.94
N MET A 821 11.15 5.03 5.69
CA MET A 821 10.31 4.96 4.48
C MET A 821 10.64 3.70 3.66
N SER A 822 11.13 2.67 4.33
CA SER A 822 11.65 1.44 3.70
C SER A 822 10.63 0.69 2.83
N ILE A 823 9.32 0.91 3.01
CA ILE A 823 8.29 0.37 2.09
C ILE A 823 8.44 0.94 0.69
N HIS A 824 8.58 2.26 0.54
CA HIS A 824 8.80 2.90 -0.77
C HIS A 824 10.09 2.37 -1.41
N THR A 825 11.17 2.28 -0.64
CA THR A 825 12.45 1.69 -1.07
C THR A 825 12.27 0.25 -1.56
N ALA A 826 11.53 -0.59 -0.84
CA ALA A 826 11.30 -1.98 -1.20
C ALA A 826 10.49 -2.12 -2.49
N TYR A 827 9.37 -1.39 -2.63
CA TYR A 827 8.59 -1.36 -3.86
C TYR A 827 9.46 -0.92 -5.06
N VAL A 828 10.17 0.21 -4.95
CA VAL A 828 11.03 0.73 -6.03
C VAL A 828 12.14 -0.25 -6.40
N LYS A 829 12.76 -0.93 -5.42
CA LYS A 829 13.81 -1.93 -5.70
C LYS A 829 13.24 -3.18 -6.38
N ALA A 830 12.09 -3.68 -5.94
CA ALA A 830 11.43 -4.85 -6.56
C ALA A 830 10.98 -4.54 -8.00
N ILE A 831 10.32 -3.40 -8.23
CA ILE A 831 9.92 -2.94 -9.58
C ILE A 831 11.13 -2.81 -10.51
N ARG A 832 12.26 -2.27 -10.01
CA ARG A 832 13.49 -2.16 -10.80
C ARG A 832 14.12 -3.51 -11.11
N ALA A 833 14.08 -4.47 -10.19
CA ALA A 833 14.64 -5.81 -10.39
C ALA A 833 13.77 -6.73 -11.28
N ALA A 834 12.47 -6.44 -11.44
CA ALA A 834 11.52 -7.23 -12.22
C ALA A 834 11.94 -7.49 -13.68
N GLN A 835 11.89 -8.73 -14.16
CA GLN A 835 12.33 -9.15 -15.50
C GLN A 835 11.23 -9.60 -16.44
N HIS A 836 10.14 -10.16 -15.91
CA HIS A 836 9.08 -10.82 -16.66
C HIS A 836 7.73 -10.12 -16.44
N PHE A 837 7.28 -9.98 -15.18
CA PHE A 837 6.03 -9.30 -14.88
C PHE A 837 5.93 -8.73 -13.47
N ILE A 838 4.97 -7.82 -13.31
CA ILE A 838 4.51 -7.30 -12.02
C ILE A 838 3.00 -7.52 -11.93
N TYR A 839 2.53 -8.07 -10.81
CA TYR A 839 1.11 -8.15 -10.45
C TYR A 839 0.89 -7.38 -9.15
N ILE A 840 -0.01 -6.39 -9.15
CA ILE A 840 -0.31 -5.50 -8.01
C ILE A 840 -1.79 -5.59 -7.71
N GLU A 841 -2.11 -5.66 -6.41
CA GLU A 841 -3.45 -5.39 -5.89
C GLU A 841 -3.35 -4.25 -4.87
N ASN A 842 -4.12 -3.18 -5.08
CA ASN A 842 -4.05 -2.04 -4.18
C ASN A 842 -5.35 -1.24 -4.04
N GLN A 843 -5.70 -0.85 -2.82
CA GLN A 843 -6.81 0.07 -2.51
C GLN A 843 -6.70 1.43 -3.23
N TYR A 844 -5.47 1.90 -3.50
CA TYR A 844 -5.21 3.17 -4.20
C TYR A 844 -4.06 3.02 -5.19
N PHE A 845 -4.15 3.68 -6.34
CA PHE A 845 -3.03 3.77 -7.28
C PHE A 845 -2.86 5.22 -7.80
N LEU A 846 -2.07 6.01 -7.07
CA LEU A 846 -1.74 7.40 -7.45
C LEU A 846 -0.33 7.81 -7.01
N GLY A 847 0.37 8.57 -7.85
CA GLY A 847 1.73 9.01 -7.54
C GLY A 847 2.51 9.59 -8.72
N SER A 848 3.77 9.89 -8.44
CA SER A 848 4.74 10.51 -9.37
C SER A 848 4.26 11.85 -9.95
N SER A 849 3.63 12.70 -9.12
CA SER A 849 2.95 13.92 -9.58
C SER A 849 3.83 14.86 -10.41
N TYR A 850 5.13 14.94 -10.10
CA TYR A 850 6.12 15.73 -10.84
C TYR A 850 6.12 15.49 -12.37
N ASN A 851 5.66 14.32 -12.85
CA ASN A 851 5.60 13.97 -14.27
C ASN A 851 4.17 14.00 -14.86
N TRP A 852 3.13 14.32 -14.09
CA TRP A 852 1.75 14.50 -14.60
C TRP A 852 1.64 15.68 -15.58
N SER A 853 0.59 15.70 -16.40
CA SER A 853 0.31 16.80 -17.35
C SER A 853 0.18 18.18 -16.70
N SER A 854 -0.31 18.20 -15.46
CA SER A 854 -0.66 19.36 -14.65
C SER A 854 -0.59 18.97 -13.16
N TYR A 855 -0.63 19.95 -12.25
CA TYR A 855 -0.48 19.71 -10.79
C TYR A 855 0.86 19.08 -10.39
N LYS A 856 1.94 19.35 -11.13
CA LYS A 856 3.27 18.76 -10.89
C LYS A 856 3.82 18.98 -9.48
N ASN A 857 3.50 20.11 -8.89
CA ASN A 857 3.99 20.53 -7.56
C ASN A 857 3.05 20.11 -6.42
N LEU A 858 2.13 19.16 -6.64
CA LEU A 858 1.16 18.69 -5.63
C LEU A 858 1.82 17.88 -4.49
N GLY A 859 3.02 17.34 -4.71
CA GLY A 859 3.77 16.61 -3.68
C GLY A 859 3.29 15.18 -3.44
N ALA A 860 2.71 14.53 -4.45
CA ALA A 860 2.48 13.08 -4.49
C ALA A 860 3.68 12.39 -5.17
N ASP A 861 4.87 12.61 -4.63
CA ASP A 861 6.16 12.35 -5.28
C ASP A 861 6.67 10.90 -5.15
N ASN A 862 5.84 9.97 -4.67
CA ASN A 862 6.20 8.54 -4.68
C ASN A 862 6.52 8.06 -6.11
N LEU A 863 7.53 7.19 -6.24
CA LEU A 863 8.10 6.84 -7.54
C LEU A 863 7.39 5.65 -8.22
N ILE A 864 6.47 4.97 -7.52
CA ILE A 864 5.98 3.64 -7.90
C ILE A 864 5.33 3.61 -9.29
N PRO A 865 4.39 4.51 -9.65
CA PRO A 865 3.83 4.55 -11.01
C PRO A 865 4.87 4.85 -12.09
N MET A 866 5.84 5.74 -11.83
CA MET A 866 6.88 6.06 -12.80
C MET A 866 7.87 4.91 -13.00
N GLU A 867 8.30 4.24 -11.93
CA GLU A 867 9.22 3.09 -12.02
C GLU A 867 8.60 1.94 -12.82
N ILE A 868 7.29 1.68 -12.67
CA ILE A 868 6.57 0.68 -13.48
C ILE A 868 6.54 1.11 -14.95
N ALA A 869 6.19 2.37 -15.24
CA ALA A 869 6.14 2.88 -16.61
C ALA A 869 7.52 2.88 -17.30
N LEU A 870 8.58 3.22 -16.56
CA LEU A 870 9.96 3.20 -17.06
C LEU A 870 10.53 1.78 -17.18
N LYS A 871 10.18 0.84 -16.28
CA LYS A 871 10.47 -0.59 -16.44
C LYS A 871 9.89 -1.11 -17.76
N ILE A 872 8.61 -0.86 -18.01
CA ILE A 872 7.95 -1.24 -19.26
C ILE A 872 8.63 -0.57 -20.46
N ALA A 873 8.88 0.74 -20.41
CA ALA A 873 9.57 1.46 -21.47
C ALA A 873 10.99 0.90 -21.76
N SER A 874 11.73 0.48 -20.74
CA SER A 874 13.06 -0.14 -20.91
C SER A 874 12.97 -1.51 -21.58
N LYS A 875 11.99 -2.34 -21.21
CA LYS A 875 11.76 -3.66 -21.80
C LYS A 875 11.32 -3.54 -23.26
N ILE A 876 10.42 -2.60 -23.58
CA ILE A 876 10.04 -2.25 -24.97
C ILE A 876 11.27 -1.85 -25.79
N LYS A 877 12.15 -0.99 -25.26
CA LYS A 877 13.38 -0.56 -25.95
C LYS A 877 14.43 -1.66 -26.10
N ALA A 878 14.43 -2.66 -25.23
CA ALA A 878 15.23 -3.88 -25.36
C ALA A 878 14.58 -4.93 -26.29
N ASN A 879 13.36 -4.69 -26.80
CA ASN A 879 12.52 -5.67 -27.49
C ASN A 879 12.26 -6.94 -26.65
N GLU A 880 12.19 -6.78 -25.33
CA GLU A 880 11.89 -7.84 -24.37
C GLU A 880 10.41 -7.81 -23.98
N ARG A 881 9.79 -8.99 -23.81
CA ARG A 881 8.41 -9.09 -23.30
C ARG A 881 8.37 -8.81 -21.80
N PHE A 882 7.40 -7.99 -21.40
CA PHE A 882 7.11 -7.67 -20.02
C PHE A 882 5.61 -7.34 -19.86
N ALA A 883 5.05 -7.55 -18.68
CA ALA A 883 3.66 -7.19 -18.38
C ALA A 883 3.48 -6.61 -16.97
N ALA A 884 2.58 -5.65 -16.81
CA ALA A 884 2.12 -5.13 -15.53
C ALA A 884 0.59 -5.23 -15.43
N TYR A 885 0.13 -5.89 -14.39
CA TYR A 885 -1.28 -6.08 -14.05
C TYR A 885 -1.56 -5.33 -12.75
N VAL A 886 -2.55 -4.46 -12.74
CA VAL A 886 -2.92 -3.67 -11.55
C VAL A 886 -4.41 -3.83 -11.26
N VAL A 887 -4.74 -4.45 -10.14
CA VAL A 887 -6.12 -4.58 -9.64
C VAL A 887 -6.35 -3.52 -8.56
N ILE A 888 -7.40 -2.73 -8.72
CA ILE A 888 -7.80 -1.61 -7.86
C ILE A 888 -9.31 -1.67 -7.60
N PRO A 889 -9.84 -1.08 -6.52
CA PRO A 889 -11.29 -1.03 -6.32
C PRO A 889 -11.94 -0.16 -7.41
N MET A 890 -13.20 -0.45 -7.75
CA MET A 890 -13.89 0.28 -8.83
C MET A 890 -13.96 1.79 -8.52
N TRP A 891 -14.29 2.12 -7.28
CA TRP A 891 -14.08 3.41 -6.63
C TRP A 891 -13.51 3.23 -5.22
N PRO A 892 -12.78 4.21 -4.66
CA PRO A 892 -12.45 4.24 -3.24
C PRO A 892 -13.72 4.27 -2.35
N GLU A 893 -13.73 3.45 -1.30
CA GLU A 893 -14.80 3.27 -0.30
C GLU A 893 -15.50 4.57 0.14
N GLY A 894 -16.82 4.48 0.30
CA GLY A 894 -17.70 5.63 0.48
C GLY A 894 -18.38 6.09 -0.82
N VAL A 895 -19.18 7.14 -0.72
CA VAL A 895 -20.09 7.58 -1.80
C VAL A 895 -19.33 8.00 -3.08
N PRO A 896 -19.55 7.35 -4.26
CA PRO A 896 -18.81 7.62 -5.50
C PRO A 896 -18.94 9.03 -6.09
N THR A 897 -20.08 9.67 -5.86
CA THR A 897 -20.35 11.09 -6.20
C THR A 897 -19.72 12.06 -5.21
N GLY A 898 -19.24 11.56 -4.06
CA GLY A 898 -18.61 12.34 -3.01
C GLY A 898 -17.31 13.01 -3.48
N ALA A 899 -17.15 14.28 -3.14
CA ALA A 899 -16.07 15.12 -3.66
C ALA A 899 -14.65 14.62 -3.26
N ALA A 900 -14.51 13.84 -2.17
CA ALA A 900 -13.25 13.19 -1.82
C ALA A 900 -12.93 12.05 -2.81
N THR A 901 -13.82 11.08 -2.97
CA THR A 901 -13.72 9.94 -3.89
C THR A 901 -13.52 10.41 -5.34
N GLN A 902 -14.31 11.38 -5.79
CA GLN A 902 -14.17 12.02 -7.09
C GLN A 902 -12.79 12.64 -7.34
N ARG A 903 -12.16 13.22 -6.32
CA ARG A 903 -10.83 13.82 -6.45
C ARG A 903 -9.71 12.78 -6.40
N ILE A 904 -9.88 11.69 -5.67
CA ILE A 904 -8.94 10.55 -5.68
C ILE A 904 -8.95 9.89 -7.07
N LEU A 905 -10.13 9.64 -7.65
CA LEU A 905 -10.28 9.13 -9.01
C LEU A 905 -9.63 10.04 -10.07
N TYR A 906 -9.68 11.36 -9.87
CA TYR A 906 -8.98 12.33 -10.72
C TYR A 906 -7.45 12.17 -10.65
N TRP A 907 -6.87 11.99 -9.47
CA TRP A 907 -5.43 11.75 -9.30
C TRP A 907 -4.99 10.37 -9.84
N GLN A 908 -5.84 9.36 -9.70
CA GLN A 908 -5.66 8.05 -10.33
C GLN A 908 -5.67 8.16 -11.86
N ASN A 909 -6.63 8.87 -12.45
CA ASN A 909 -6.68 9.12 -13.89
C ASN A 909 -5.44 9.88 -14.40
N LYS A 910 -4.93 10.88 -13.66
CA LYS A 910 -3.67 11.57 -13.97
C LYS A 910 -2.46 10.63 -13.94
N THR A 911 -2.43 9.73 -12.97
CA THR A 911 -1.38 8.70 -12.83
C THR A 911 -1.43 7.70 -14.00
N MET A 912 -2.60 7.13 -14.30
CA MET A 912 -2.80 6.25 -15.47
C MET A 912 -2.39 6.92 -16.78
N SER A 913 -2.84 8.16 -17.02
CA SER A 913 -2.53 8.93 -18.23
C SER A 913 -1.03 9.15 -18.42
N MET A 914 -0.32 9.43 -17.33
CA MET A 914 1.13 9.60 -17.31
C MET A 914 1.85 8.29 -17.66
N MET A 915 1.42 7.15 -17.10
CA MET A 915 2.02 5.85 -17.41
C MET A 915 1.83 5.45 -18.87
N TYR A 916 0.59 5.50 -19.37
CA TYR A 916 0.29 5.09 -20.74
C TYR A 916 0.93 5.99 -21.79
N GLU A 917 1.06 7.30 -21.53
CA GLU A 917 1.80 8.19 -22.43
C GLU A 917 3.31 7.88 -22.43
N THR A 918 3.91 7.53 -21.28
CA THR A 918 5.32 7.09 -21.22
C THR A 918 5.53 5.77 -21.98
N ILE A 919 4.59 4.82 -21.89
CA ILE A 919 4.65 3.54 -22.62
C ILE A 919 4.49 3.75 -24.13
N TYR A 920 3.51 4.57 -24.57
CA TYR A 920 3.32 4.88 -25.98
C TYR A 920 4.54 5.59 -26.60
N ARG A 921 5.16 6.54 -25.87
CA ARG A 921 6.42 7.16 -26.31
C ARG A 921 7.52 6.11 -26.54
N ALA A 922 7.65 5.13 -25.64
CA ALA A 922 8.62 4.05 -25.80
C ALA A 922 8.33 3.14 -27.01
N LEU A 923 7.05 2.88 -27.32
CA LEU A 923 6.66 2.15 -28.53
C LEU A 923 7.06 2.91 -29.80
N VAL A 924 6.77 4.21 -29.89
CA VAL A 924 7.15 5.07 -31.02
C VAL A 924 8.68 5.18 -31.14
N GLU A 925 9.40 5.37 -30.03
CA GLU A 925 10.86 5.43 -30.00
C GLU A 925 11.54 4.11 -30.42
N ALA A 926 10.84 2.97 -30.30
CA ALA A 926 11.29 1.66 -30.76
C ALA A 926 10.75 1.26 -32.15
N GLY A 927 9.85 2.05 -32.76
CA GLY A 927 9.17 1.71 -34.03
C GLY A 927 8.12 0.59 -33.91
N LEU A 928 7.62 0.33 -32.69
CA LEU A 928 6.73 -0.79 -32.36
C LEU A 928 5.25 -0.39 -32.19
N ASP A 929 4.91 0.89 -32.33
CA ASP A 929 3.56 1.45 -32.20
C ASP A 929 2.57 0.96 -33.29
N SER A 930 3.10 0.41 -34.39
CA SER A 930 2.34 -0.30 -35.42
C SER A 930 2.04 -1.78 -35.10
N THR A 931 2.72 -2.35 -34.10
CA THR A 931 2.71 -3.79 -33.78
C THR A 931 2.06 -4.10 -32.43
N PHE A 932 2.24 -3.22 -31.44
CA PHE A 932 1.66 -3.38 -30.11
C PHE A 932 0.95 -2.11 -29.65
N VAL A 933 -0.05 -2.26 -28.78
CA VAL A 933 -0.71 -1.15 -28.06
C VAL A 933 -0.26 -1.10 -26.60
N PRO A 934 -0.46 0.01 -25.87
CA PRO A 934 -0.08 0.08 -24.45
C PRO A 934 -0.77 -0.97 -23.55
N GLU A 935 -1.99 -1.42 -23.88
CA GLU A 935 -2.67 -2.55 -23.21
C GLU A 935 -1.97 -3.91 -23.42
N ASP A 936 -1.03 -4.04 -24.36
CA ASP A 936 -0.19 -5.23 -24.49
C ASP A 936 0.93 -5.30 -23.43
N PHE A 937 1.05 -4.28 -22.55
CA PHE A 937 2.10 -4.20 -21.53
C PHE A 937 1.62 -3.71 -20.14
N LEU A 938 0.65 -2.80 -20.06
CA LEU A 938 0.09 -2.29 -18.80
C LEU A 938 -1.43 -2.41 -18.82
N ASN A 939 -2.03 -2.96 -17.76
CA ASN A 939 -3.47 -3.10 -17.67
C ASN A 939 -3.99 -2.82 -16.25
N PHE A 940 -5.13 -2.13 -16.19
CA PHE A 940 -5.86 -1.85 -14.95
C PHE A 940 -7.20 -2.59 -14.93
N TYR A 941 -7.50 -3.18 -13.77
CA TYR A 941 -8.69 -3.98 -13.51
C TYR A 941 -9.36 -3.54 -12.21
N CYS A 942 -10.63 -3.89 -12.04
CA CYS A 942 -11.32 -3.89 -10.75
C CYS A 942 -12.12 -5.17 -10.58
N LEU A 943 -12.59 -5.44 -9.36
CA LEU A 943 -13.41 -6.61 -9.08
C LEU A 943 -14.90 -6.25 -8.93
N GLY A 944 -15.80 -7.17 -9.27
CA GLY A 944 -17.24 -7.01 -9.10
C GLY A 944 -18.00 -8.31 -9.30
N ASN A 945 -19.15 -8.43 -8.62
CA ASN A 945 -19.99 -9.63 -8.63
C ASN A 945 -21.43 -9.30 -9.06
N ARG A 946 -22.21 -10.34 -9.41
CA ARG A 946 -23.62 -10.24 -9.76
C ARG A 946 -24.35 -11.57 -9.50
N GLU A 947 -25.40 -11.52 -8.68
CA GLU A 947 -26.11 -12.72 -8.20
C GLU A 947 -27.57 -12.75 -8.68
N LEU A 948 -28.03 -13.83 -9.29
CA LEU A 948 -29.46 -14.05 -9.58
C LEU A 948 -30.27 -14.10 -8.26
N ASP A 949 -29.87 -14.99 -7.35
CA ASP A 949 -30.61 -15.30 -6.12
C ASP A 949 -30.09 -14.55 -4.89
N GLY A 950 -30.97 -14.27 -3.93
CA GLY A 950 -30.59 -13.66 -2.65
C GLY A 950 -31.79 -13.19 -1.82
N TYR A 951 -31.51 -12.57 -0.67
CA TYR A 951 -32.57 -11.99 0.16
C TYR A 951 -33.22 -10.78 -0.53
N GLN A 952 -34.53 -10.88 -0.79
CA GLN A 952 -35.35 -9.80 -1.33
C GLN A 952 -36.42 -9.38 -0.31
N PRO A 953 -36.29 -8.19 0.33
CA PRO A 953 -37.34 -7.65 1.20
C PRO A 953 -38.50 -7.07 0.37
N PRO A 954 -39.69 -6.85 0.97
CA PRO A 954 -40.76 -6.07 0.34
C PRO A 954 -40.26 -4.68 -0.07
N VAL A 955 -40.58 -4.26 -1.29
CA VAL A 955 -40.11 -2.99 -1.88
C VAL A 955 -41.16 -1.90 -1.67
N ASP A 956 -40.73 -0.70 -1.28
CA ASP A 956 -41.53 0.52 -1.33
C ASP A 956 -41.63 1.00 -2.79
N GLU A 957 -42.81 0.89 -3.40
CA GLU A 957 -43.05 1.21 -4.81
C GLU A 957 -43.13 2.72 -5.11
N SER A 958 -42.81 3.61 -4.15
CA SER A 958 -42.93 5.05 -4.36
C SER A 958 -42.00 5.56 -5.49
N PRO A 959 -42.49 6.34 -6.47
CA PRO A 959 -41.70 6.74 -7.65
C PRO A 959 -40.43 7.55 -7.36
N LYS A 960 -40.29 8.11 -6.14
CA LYS A 960 -39.07 8.81 -5.70
C LYS A 960 -37.97 7.85 -5.20
N ALA A 961 -38.33 6.65 -4.75
CA ALA A 961 -37.37 5.64 -4.31
C ALA A 961 -36.74 4.86 -5.49
N ALA A 962 -37.43 4.77 -6.63
CA ALA A 962 -37.03 3.91 -7.76
C ALA A 962 -35.67 4.22 -8.40
N ASN A 963 -35.16 5.45 -8.28
CA ASN A 963 -33.95 5.93 -8.94
C ASN A 963 -32.77 6.22 -7.99
N THR A 964 -32.81 5.76 -6.73
CA THR A 964 -31.66 5.90 -5.81
C THR A 964 -30.65 4.77 -6.03
N PRO A 965 -29.36 4.95 -5.66
CA PRO A 965 -28.37 3.88 -5.75
C PRO A 965 -28.79 2.59 -5.04
N GLU A 966 -29.47 2.70 -3.89
CA GLU A 966 -30.01 1.57 -3.15
C GLU A 966 -31.02 0.77 -3.98
N ALA A 967 -31.94 1.45 -4.68
CA ALA A 967 -32.95 0.80 -5.53
C ALA A 967 -32.36 0.25 -6.83
N LEU A 968 -31.43 0.97 -7.44
CA LEU A 968 -30.74 0.56 -8.66
C LEU A 968 -29.90 -0.69 -8.42
N SER A 969 -29.03 -0.72 -7.39
CA SER A 969 -28.22 -1.89 -7.04
C SER A 969 -29.06 -3.11 -6.65
N ARG A 970 -30.20 -2.92 -5.97
CA ARG A 970 -31.15 -4.01 -5.68
C ARG A 970 -31.75 -4.61 -6.96
N LYS A 971 -32.09 -3.76 -7.94
CA LYS A 971 -32.68 -4.18 -9.23
C LYS A 971 -31.65 -4.80 -10.18
N SER A 972 -30.46 -4.21 -10.27
CA SER A 972 -29.37 -4.67 -11.14
C SER A 972 -28.66 -5.91 -10.60
N ARG A 973 -28.76 -6.15 -9.29
CA ARG A 973 -28.24 -7.31 -8.55
C ARG A 973 -26.71 -7.43 -8.56
N ARG A 974 -26.01 -6.32 -8.77
CA ARG A 974 -24.53 -6.24 -8.87
C ARG A 974 -23.95 -5.27 -7.85
N PHE A 975 -22.67 -5.45 -7.53
CA PHE A 975 -21.86 -4.46 -6.82
C PHE A 975 -20.36 -4.69 -7.08
N MET A 976 -19.51 -3.68 -6.83
CA MET A 976 -18.07 -3.93 -6.83
C MET A 976 -17.68 -4.88 -5.70
N ILE A 977 -16.63 -5.65 -5.90
CA ILE A 977 -15.90 -6.31 -4.81
C ILE A 977 -14.80 -5.33 -4.43
N TYR A 978 -14.73 -4.95 -3.16
CA TYR A 978 -13.82 -3.92 -2.72
C TYR A 978 -12.41 -4.50 -2.53
N VAL A 979 -11.51 -4.11 -3.44
CA VAL A 979 -10.08 -4.45 -3.38
C VAL A 979 -9.44 -3.59 -2.30
N HIS A 980 -9.43 -4.11 -1.07
CA HIS A 980 -8.68 -3.52 0.03
C HIS A 980 -7.24 -4.03 0.11
N SER A 981 -6.87 -5.07 -0.65
CA SER A 981 -5.50 -5.57 -0.81
C SER A 981 -4.42 -4.48 -0.80
N LYS A 982 -3.23 -4.78 -0.26
CA LYS A 982 -2.00 -3.99 -0.44
C LYS A 982 -0.79 -4.88 -0.68
N GLY A 983 -0.64 -5.37 -1.91
CA GLY A 983 0.47 -6.25 -2.25
C GLY A 983 0.97 -6.14 -3.68
N MET A 984 2.13 -6.72 -3.90
CA MET A 984 2.80 -6.80 -5.20
C MET A 984 3.60 -8.09 -5.31
N ILE A 985 3.37 -8.83 -6.39
CA ILE A 985 4.12 -10.03 -6.80
C ILE A 985 5.00 -9.65 -7.99
N VAL A 986 6.25 -10.11 -7.97
CA VAL A 986 7.25 -9.88 -9.02
C VAL A 986 7.80 -11.22 -9.49
N ASP A 987 7.71 -11.46 -10.80
CA ASP A 987 8.29 -12.62 -11.52
C ASP A 987 7.96 -14.02 -10.95
N ASP A 988 6.88 -14.13 -10.17
CA ASP A 988 6.50 -15.29 -9.33
C ASP A 988 7.56 -15.72 -8.27
N GLU A 989 8.61 -14.93 -8.05
CA GLU A 989 9.70 -15.24 -7.09
C GLU A 989 9.73 -14.37 -5.83
N PHE A 990 9.16 -13.16 -5.86
CA PHE A 990 9.16 -12.24 -4.72
C PHE A 990 7.78 -11.60 -4.53
N ILE A 991 7.41 -11.39 -3.26
CA ILE A 991 6.13 -10.78 -2.88
C ILE A 991 6.32 -9.72 -1.78
N ILE A 992 5.55 -8.64 -1.86
CA ILE A 992 5.29 -7.69 -0.77
C ILE A 992 3.83 -7.81 -0.35
N VAL A 993 3.56 -7.89 0.96
CA VAL A 993 2.22 -7.77 1.56
C VAL A 993 2.30 -6.88 2.80
N GLY A 994 1.33 -5.97 3.01
CA GLY A 994 1.33 -5.08 4.17
C GLY A 994 0.07 -4.24 4.29
N SER A 995 0.17 -3.10 4.99
CA SER A 995 -0.91 -2.13 5.15
C SER A 995 -0.82 -0.94 4.17
N ALA A 996 0.31 -0.77 3.48
CA ALA A 996 0.66 0.42 2.72
C ALA A 996 0.07 0.50 1.31
N ASN A 997 -0.72 1.53 1.06
CA ASN A 997 -1.33 1.80 -0.23
C ASN A 997 -0.36 2.48 -1.22
N ILE A 998 -0.61 2.40 -2.53
CA ILE A 998 0.16 3.14 -3.55
C ILE A 998 -0.42 4.55 -3.67
N ASN A 999 -0.12 5.36 -2.65
CA ASN A 999 -0.40 6.78 -2.55
C ASN A 999 0.71 7.47 -1.72
N GLN A 1000 0.68 8.79 -1.57
CA GLN A 1000 1.67 9.51 -0.77
C GLN A 1000 1.43 9.34 0.75
N ARG A 1001 0.15 9.25 1.17
CA ARG A 1001 -0.27 8.94 2.55
C ARG A 1001 0.48 7.75 3.15
N SER A 1002 0.63 6.66 2.43
CA SER A 1002 1.29 5.44 2.90
C SER A 1002 2.79 5.40 2.59
N MET A 1003 3.28 6.16 1.59
CA MET A 1003 4.67 6.06 1.10
C MET A 1003 5.65 7.13 1.62
N GLU A 1004 5.18 8.23 2.23
CA GLU A 1004 6.07 9.32 2.71
C GLU A 1004 6.72 9.05 4.10
N GLY A 1005 6.22 8.08 4.88
CA GLY A 1005 6.71 7.80 6.25
C GLY A 1005 6.35 8.85 7.32
N THR A 1006 6.08 10.10 6.94
CA THR A 1006 5.63 11.17 7.86
C THR A 1006 4.12 11.37 7.92
N ARG A 1007 3.35 10.72 7.04
CA ARG A 1007 1.89 10.80 6.98
C ARG A 1007 1.27 9.72 7.88
N ASP A 1008 0.72 8.65 7.32
CA ASP A 1008 0.19 7.52 8.08
C ASP A 1008 1.32 6.55 8.46
N THR A 1009 1.16 5.80 9.54
CA THR A 1009 2.15 4.76 9.89
C THR A 1009 1.77 3.41 9.29
N GLU A 1010 2.66 2.81 8.52
CA GLU A 1010 2.45 1.56 7.79
C GLU A 1010 3.49 0.49 8.14
N ILE A 1011 3.20 -0.76 7.79
CA ILE A 1011 4.11 -1.90 7.88
C ILE A 1011 3.88 -2.82 6.67
N ALA A 1012 4.95 -3.45 6.18
CA ALA A 1012 4.87 -4.52 5.20
C ALA A 1012 5.97 -5.55 5.46
N MET A 1013 5.77 -6.75 4.93
CA MET A 1013 6.84 -7.73 4.74
C MET A 1013 7.15 -7.84 3.23
N GLY A 1014 8.41 -8.03 2.88
CA GLY A 1014 8.81 -8.54 1.57
C GLY A 1014 9.53 -9.87 1.73
N ALA A 1015 9.19 -10.86 0.90
CA ALA A 1015 9.68 -12.23 1.07
C ALA A 1015 9.87 -12.98 -0.24
N TYR A 1016 10.76 -13.96 -0.21
CA TYR A 1016 11.00 -14.93 -1.29
C TYR A 1016 11.40 -16.30 -0.73
N GLN A 1017 11.27 -17.35 -1.54
CA GLN A 1017 11.82 -18.68 -1.27
C GLN A 1017 13.11 -18.83 -2.09
N PRO A 1018 14.33 -18.89 -1.50
CA PRO A 1018 15.58 -18.91 -2.27
C PRO A 1018 15.72 -20.07 -3.26
N GLN A 1019 15.09 -21.23 -3.00
CA GLN A 1019 15.08 -22.37 -3.94
C GLN A 1019 14.02 -22.23 -5.06
N HIS A 1020 13.18 -21.19 -5.04
CA HIS A 1020 12.14 -20.91 -6.04
C HIS A 1020 12.32 -19.48 -6.60
N THR A 1021 13.53 -19.22 -7.10
CA THR A 1021 13.90 -18.00 -7.85
C THR A 1021 14.35 -18.36 -9.28
N TRP A 1022 14.23 -17.42 -10.21
CA TRP A 1022 14.80 -17.55 -11.56
C TRP A 1022 16.32 -17.77 -11.52
N ALA A 1023 17.01 -17.11 -10.58
CA ALA A 1023 18.44 -17.27 -10.35
C ALA A 1023 18.83 -18.69 -9.93
N ALA A 1024 18.02 -19.34 -9.08
CA ALA A 1024 18.27 -20.72 -8.64
C ALA A 1024 17.84 -21.77 -9.69
N LYS A 1025 16.66 -21.62 -10.31
CA LYS A 1025 16.06 -22.64 -11.17
C LYS A 1025 16.37 -22.49 -12.66
N ARG A 1026 16.68 -21.27 -13.14
CA ARG A 1026 16.86 -20.94 -14.57
C ARG A 1026 15.62 -21.23 -15.43
N SER A 1027 14.46 -21.28 -14.79
CA SER A 1027 13.13 -21.50 -15.35
C SER A 1027 12.10 -20.82 -14.45
N SER A 1028 10.83 -20.77 -14.88
CA SER A 1028 9.73 -20.24 -14.06
C SER A 1028 9.72 -20.89 -12.66
N PRO A 1029 9.66 -20.10 -11.58
CA PRO A 1029 9.59 -20.61 -10.22
C PRO A 1029 8.17 -21.07 -9.89
N LEU A 1030 7.97 -22.35 -9.59
CA LEU A 1030 6.66 -22.90 -9.20
C LEU A 1030 6.59 -23.10 -7.68
N GLY A 1031 6.95 -22.04 -6.93
CA GLY A 1031 6.87 -22.00 -5.47
C GLY A 1031 5.53 -21.46 -4.94
N GLN A 1032 5.46 -21.25 -3.63
CA GLN A 1032 4.24 -20.78 -2.95
C GLN A 1032 3.74 -19.42 -3.48
N ILE A 1033 4.63 -18.57 -3.99
CA ILE A 1033 4.28 -17.27 -4.59
C ILE A 1033 3.54 -17.47 -5.93
N ASN A 1034 4.04 -18.34 -6.81
CA ASN A 1034 3.33 -18.78 -8.02
C ASN A 1034 1.99 -19.43 -7.69
N GLY A 1035 1.94 -20.33 -6.69
CA GLY A 1035 0.71 -20.96 -6.22
C GLY A 1035 -0.34 -19.95 -5.78
N TYR A 1036 0.07 -18.98 -4.94
CA TYR A 1036 -0.78 -17.91 -4.46
C TYR A 1036 -1.26 -16.98 -5.59
N ARG A 1037 -0.36 -16.58 -6.50
CA ARG A 1037 -0.68 -15.75 -7.67
C ARG A 1037 -1.67 -16.46 -8.61
N MET A 1038 -1.50 -17.75 -8.85
CA MET A 1038 -2.44 -18.59 -9.60
C MET A 1038 -3.77 -18.78 -8.87
N SER A 1039 -3.79 -18.79 -7.53
CA SER A 1039 -5.00 -18.92 -6.70
C SER A 1039 -5.84 -17.65 -6.72
N LEU A 1040 -5.21 -16.48 -6.59
CA LEU A 1040 -5.83 -15.18 -6.82
C LEU A 1040 -6.39 -15.08 -8.26
N TRP A 1041 -5.64 -15.52 -9.26
CA TRP A 1041 -6.14 -15.52 -10.63
C TRP A 1041 -7.33 -16.47 -10.83
N ALA A 1042 -7.34 -17.64 -10.19
CA ALA A 1042 -8.45 -18.57 -10.26
C ALA A 1042 -9.75 -17.99 -9.65
N GLU A 1043 -9.64 -17.28 -8.52
CA GLU A 1043 -10.71 -16.48 -7.93
C GLU A 1043 -11.17 -15.35 -8.87
N HIS A 1044 -10.22 -14.61 -9.44
CA HIS A 1044 -10.51 -13.42 -10.22
C HIS A 1044 -11.09 -13.73 -11.61
N VAL A 1045 -10.66 -14.77 -12.32
CA VAL A 1045 -11.23 -15.11 -13.65
C VAL A 1045 -12.16 -16.33 -13.66
N GLY A 1046 -12.29 -17.04 -12.54
CA GLY A 1046 -13.15 -18.23 -12.38
C GLY A 1046 -12.61 -19.50 -13.04
N VAL A 1047 -11.37 -19.47 -13.56
CA VAL A 1047 -10.73 -20.55 -14.33
C VAL A 1047 -9.21 -20.56 -14.12
N VAL A 1048 -8.55 -21.64 -14.50
CA VAL A 1048 -7.08 -21.72 -14.66
C VAL A 1048 -6.79 -22.23 -16.09
N GLU A 1049 -5.90 -21.54 -16.80
CA GLU A 1049 -5.51 -21.84 -18.18
C GLU A 1049 -3.98 -21.85 -18.31
N ASP A 1050 -3.43 -22.67 -19.20
CA ASP A 1050 -1.97 -22.89 -19.32
C ASP A 1050 -1.18 -21.60 -19.63
N CYS A 1051 -1.77 -20.65 -20.36
CA CYS A 1051 -1.14 -19.36 -20.62
C CYS A 1051 -0.86 -18.54 -19.34
N PHE A 1052 -1.58 -18.79 -18.23
CA PHE A 1052 -1.35 -18.11 -16.95
C PHE A 1052 -0.03 -18.55 -16.29
N ALA A 1053 0.61 -19.64 -16.74
CA ALA A 1053 1.97 -19.99 -16.34
C ALA A 1053 3.03 -19.04 -16.93
N ARG A 1054 2.64 -18.12 -17.83
CA ARG A 1054 3.52 -17.12 -18.46
C ARG A 1054 2.89 -15.73 -18.52
N PRO A 1055 2.80 -15.00 -17.37
CA PRO A 1055 2.14 -13.70 -17.31
C PRO A 1055 2.78 -12.60 -18.18
N GLU A 1056 4.04 -12.75 -18.59
CA GLU A 1056 4.75 -11.83 -19.50
C GLU A 1056 4.34 -11.99 -20.97
N SER A 1057 3.70 -13.12 -21.30
CA SER A 1057 3.35 -13.47 -22.67
C SER A 1057 2.19 -12.63 -23.21
N LEU A 1058 2.28 -12.28 -24.50
CA LEU A 1058 1.24 -11.52 -25.20
C LEU A 1058 -0.10 -12.27 -25.22
N GLU A 1059 -0.04 -13.60 -25.27
CA GLU A 1059 -1.19 -14.51 -25.19
C GLU A 1059 -1.91 -14.35 -23.84
N CYS A 1060 -1.19 -14.50 -22.72
CA CYS A 1060 -1.75 -14.30 -21.38
C CYS A 1060 -2.33 -12.90 -21.19
N VAL A 1061 -1.58 -11.86 -21.54
CA VAL A 1061 -2.04 -10.45 -21.44
C VAL A 1061 -3.35 -10.23 -22.20
N ARG A 1062 -3.45 -10.75 -23.43
CA ARG A 1062 -4.66 -10.61 -24.25
C ARG A 1062 -5.80 -11.49 -23.78
N ARG A 1063 -5.53 -12.68 -23.24
CA ARG A 1063 -6.54 -13.61 -22.71
C ARG A 1063 -7.17 -13.09 -21.40
N ILE A 1064 -6.36 -12.61 -20.45
CA ILE A 1064 -6.85 -11.92 -19.25
C ILE A 1064 -7.67 -10.68 -19.63
N ASN A 1065 -7.18 -9.85 -20.56
CA ASN A 1065 -7.94 -8.72 -21.09
C ASN A 1065 -9.27 -9.12 -21.73
N GLN A 1066 -9.32 -10.24 -22.46
CA GLN A 1066 -10.54 -10.74 -23.09
C GLN A 1066 -11.59 -11.10 -22.04
N MET A 1067 -11.22 -11.88 -21.02
CA MET A 1067 -12.13 -12.25 -19.93
C MET A 1067 -12.58 -11.01 -19.15
N ALA A 1068 -11.66 -10.12 -18.79
CA ALA A 1068 -11.99 -8.87 -18.10
C ALA A 1068 -12.95 -7.96 -18.90
N LYS A 1069 -12.83 -7.95 -20.24
CA LYS A 1069 -13.74 -7.24 -21.15
C LYS A 1069 -15.08 -7.95 -21.34
N LEU A 1070 -15.16 -9.27 -21.17
CA LEU A 1070 -16.41 -10.05 -21.17
C LEU A 1070 -17.16 -9.89 -19.83
N ASN A 1071 -16.47 -10.05 -18.71
CA ASN A 1071 -17.02 -9.90 -17.37
C ASN A 1071 -17.54 -8.48 -17.13
N TRP A 1072 -16.84 -7.44 -17.60
CA TRP A 1072 -17.38 -6.06 -17.57
C TRP A 1072 -18.70 -5.93 -18.35
N ARG A 1073 -18.83 -6.55 -19.53
CA ARG A 1073 -20.10 -6.52 -20.29
C ARG A 1073 -21.23 -7.22 -19.53
N GLN A 1074 -20.95 -8.37 -18.91
CA GLN A 1074 -21.92 -9.09 -18.09
C GLN A 1074 -22.32 -8.30 -16.84
N PHE A 1075 -21.36 -7.65 -16.17
CA PHE A 1075 -21.58 -6.75 -15.05
C PHE A 1075 -22.44 -5.55 -15.44
N ALA A 1076 -22.11 -4.89 -16.56
CA ALA A 1076 -22.78 -3.66 -17.02
C ALA A 1076 -24.17 -3.87 -17.63
N ALA A 1077 -24.47 -5.05 -18.18
CA ALA A 1077 -25.73 -5.34 -18.89
C ALA A 1077 -27.01 -5.06 -18.06
N GLU A 1078 -28.12 -4.74 -18.73
CA GLU A 1078 -29.42 -4.59 -18.08
C GLU A 1078 -29.96 -5.93 -17.55
N GLU A 1079 -29.81 -7.01 -18.33
CA GLU A 1079 -30.17 -8.37 -17.95
C GLU A 1079 -29.34 -8.85 -16.75
N VAL A 1080 -30.01 -9.37 -15.72
CA VAL A 1080 -29.35 -9.98 -14.56
C VAL A 1080 -28.93 -11.40 -14.93
N THR A 1081 -27.64 -11.70 -14.80
CA THR A 1081 -27.07 -13.04 -14.96
C THR A 1081 -26.04 -13.29 -13.86
N GLU A 1082 -25.85 -14.56 -13.51
CA GLU A 1082 -24.87 -14.99 -12.50
C GLU A 1082 -23.44 -14.83 -13.02
N MET A 1083 -22.59 -14.12 -12.28
CA MET A 1083 -21.16 -14.02 -12.60
C MET A 1083 -20.36 -15.16 -11.95
N ARG A 1084 -19.24 -15.51 -12.58
CA ARG A 1084 -18.27 -16.53 -12.09
C ARG A 1084 -16.82 -16.09 -12.13
N GLY A 1085 -16.52 -14.99 -12.82
CA GLY A 1085 -15.22 -14.34 -12.85
C GLY A 1085 -15.41 -12.90 -12.38
N HIS A 1086 -14.72 -12.53 -11.31
CA HIS A 1086 -14.84 -11.24 -10.65
C HIS A 1086 -14.04 -10.12 -11.33
N LEU A 1087 -13.00 -10.46 -12.09
CA LEU A 1087 -12.10 -9.53 -12.76
C LEU A 1087 -12.84 -8.80 -13.88
N LEU A 1088 -12.97 -7.50 -13.73
CA LEU A 1088 -13.51 -6.57 -14.73
C LEU A 1088 -12.38 -5.73 -15.30
N LYS A 1089 -12.46 -5.37 -16.58
CA LYS A 1089 -11.63 -4.27 -17.11
C LYS A 1089 -12.00 -3.01 -16.33
N TYR A 1090 -11.01 -2.30 -15.78
CA TYR A 1090 -11.28 -1.01 -15.14
C TYR A 1090 -11.96 -0.08 -16.19
N PRO A 1091 -13.05 0.64 -15.85
CA PRO A 1091 -13.94 1.29 -16.83
C PRO A 1091 -13.39 2.53 -17.57
N VAL A 1092 -12.12 2.46 -17.97
CA VAL A 1092 -11.45 3.41 -18.87
C VAL A 1092 -11.09 2.75 -20.19
N GLU A 1093 -11.31 3.48 -21.29
CA GLU A 1093 -10.70 3.18 -22.58
C GLU A 1093 -9.27 3.74 -22.63
N VAL A 1094 -8.36 3.02 -23.27
CA VAL A 1094 -7.01 3.48 -23.59
C VAL A 1094 -6.84 3.35 -25.10
N ASP A 1095 -6.72 4.48 -25.80
CA ASP A 1095 -6.50 4.42 -27.26
C ASP A 1095 -5.07 3.94 -27.61
N PRO A 1096 -4.80 3.52 -28.86
CA PRO A 1096 -3.46 3.08 -29.27
C PRO A 1096 -2.33 4.11 -29.04
N LYS A 1097 -2.68 5.38 -28.75
CA LYS A 1097 -1.75 6.48 -28.45
C LYS A 1097 -1.61 6.75 -26.95
N GLY A 1098 -2.09 5.83 -26.12
CA GLY A 1098 -1.99 5.87 -24.66
C GLY A 1098 -2.89 6.92 -24.01
N LYS A 1099 -3.93 7.44 -24.69
CA LYS A 1099 -4.85 8.41 -24.08
C LYS A 1099 -6.00 7.71 -23.38
N VAL A 1100 -6.09 7.97 -22.07
CA VAL A 1100 -7.09 7.42 -21.16
C VAL A 1100 -8.37 8.27 -21.20
N LYS A 1101 -9.52 7.62 -21.36
CA LYS A 1101 -10.87 8.21 -21.34
C LYS A 1101 -11.81 7.30 -20.53
N PRO A 1102 -13.00 7.75 -20.10
CA PRO A 1102 -14.03 6.80 -19.68
C PRO A 1102 -14.30 5.79 -20.80
N LEU A 1103 -14.67 4.55 -20.45
CA LEU A 1103 -15.16 3.58 -21.44
C LEU A 1103 -16.49 4.10 -22.04
N PRO A 1104 -16.72 4.01 -23.36
CA PRO A 1104 -17.94 4.57 -23.98
C PRO A 1104 -19.24 4.02 -23.38
N GLY A 1105 -20.15 4.91 -22.97
CA GLY A 1105 -21.38 4.52 -22.26
C GLY A 1105 -21.14 4.10 -20.81
N SER A 1106 -20.03 4.50 -20.22
CA SER A 1106 -19.65 4.28 -18.81
C SER A 1106 -18.90 5.50 -18.27
N GLU A 1107 -19.41 6.70 -18.57
CA GLU A 1107 -18.89 7.98 -18.08
C GLU A 1107 -19.05 8.12 -16.55
N SER A 1108 -20.02 7.40 -15.97
CA SER A 1108 -20.22 7.25 -14.53
C SER A 1108 -20.37 5.78 -14.14
N PHE A 1109 -20.12 5.45 -12.86
CA PHE A 1109 -20.24 4.08 -12.38
C PHE A 1109 -21.69 3.56 -12.44
N PRO A 1110 -21.91 2.27 -12.79
CA PRO A 1110 -23.24 1.68 -12.82
C PRO A 1110 -23.94 1.77 -11.46
N ASP A 1111 -25.23 2.12 -11.47
CA ASP A 1111 -26.15 2.26 -10.33
C ASP A 1111 -25.80 3.34 -9.29
N THR A 1112 -24.52 3.55 -8.98
CA THR A 1112 -24.05 4.46 -7.93
C THR A 1112 -23.66 5.85 -8.43
N GLY A 1113 -23.36 5.98 -9.73
CA GLY A 1113 -23.03 7.24 -10.40
C GLY A 1113 -21.66 7.81 -10.01
N GLY A 1114 -21.42 9.07 -10.38
CA GLY A 1114 -20.13 9.74 -10.20
C GLY A 1114 -19.14 9.41 -11.33
N SER A 1115 -18.36 10.41 -11.76
CA SER A 1115 -17.44 10.28 -12.91
C SER A 1115 -16.37 9.23 -12.64
N VAL A 1116 -16.20 8.31 -13.60
CA VAL A 1116 -15.17 7.24 -13.55
C VAL A 1116 -13.76 7.81 -13.57
N VAL A 1117 -13.53 8.87 -14.35
CA VAL A 1117 -12.24 9.60 -14.39
C VAL A 1117 -12.12 10.66 -13.29
N GLY A 1118 -13.06 10.65 -12.34
CA GLY A 1118 -13.16 11.62 -11.25
C GLY A 1118 -13.54 13.02 -11.70
N SER A 1119 -13.43 13.97 -10.76
CA SER A 1119 -13.63 15.40 -11.01
C SER A 1119 -12.90 16.25 -9.96
N PHE A 1120 -12.40 17.41 -10.37
CA PHE A 1120 -11.70 18.34 -9.48
C PHE A 1120 -12.70 19.29 -8.80
N ILE A 1121 -13.41 18.78 -7.79
CA ILE A 1121 -14.26 19.60 -6.92
C ILE A 1121 -13.37 20.27 -5.85
N GLY A 1122 -13.60 21.57 -5.61
CA GLY A 1122 -12.73 22.42 -4.78
C GLY A 1122 -12.75 22.06 -3.29
N ILE A 1123 -11.81 21.21 -2.87
CA ILE A 1123 -11.51 20.89 -1.46
C ILE A 1123 -10.05 21.31 -1.16
N GLN A 1124 -9.68 21.53 0.10
CA GLN A 1124 -8.29 21.74 0.52
C GLN A 1124 -7.35 20.65 -0.06
N GLU A 1125 -6.21 21.08 -0.62
CA GLU A 1125 -5.53 20.33 -1.68
C GLU A 1125 -4.81 19.03 -1.23
N ASN A 1126 -4.43 18.92 0.05
CA ASN A 1126 -3.57 17.83 0.55
C ASN A 1126 -4.31 16.62 1.18
N LEU A 1127 -5.65 16.61 1.22
CA LEU A 1127 -6.42 15.57 1.92
C LEU A 1127 -6.45 14.20 1.22
N THR A 1128 -6.26 14.17 -0.10
CA THR A 1128 -6.58 13.02 -0.97
C THR A 1128 -5.37 12.53 -1.77
N ILE A 1129 -4.16 12.65 -1.20
CA ILE A 1129 -2.88 12.18 -1.77
C ILE A 1129 -2.04 11.44 -0.74
#